data_AF-A0A7J8QBF3-F1
#
_entry.id   AF-A0A7J8QBF3-F1
#
_cell.length_a   1.000
_cell.length_b   1.000
_cell.length_c   1.000
_cell.angle_alpha   90.00
_cell.angle_beta   90.00
_cell.angle_gamma   90.00
#
_symmetry.space_group_name_H-M   'P 1'
#
loop_
_entity.id
_entity.type
_entity.pdbx_description
1 polymer ?
#
loop_
_entity_poly.entity_id
_entity_poly.type
_entity_poly.pdbx_seq_one_letter_code
_entity_poly.pdbx_strand_id
1 'polypeptide(L)'
;MNSPNETPDQFSQFPLPHFTLTPPLPNPNPNFPPTPNSTPPNSTPTLTPVLDSNTNATPSLDDQLLPFPVPKKRRRGRPRRTASTSSFQLLTFPNDSFNPNVPYSDPNPYSIPSSVAASTQTSQPKIADEIIVINKESTAEALTALSAGFPADSLTEEEIDFGVVSSVGGIEQVNYILIRNHIIAKWRENIFNWVTKEMFVDSIPQHCRTLLDSAYDYLVTHGYINFGVAPAIKDKVPVGLSKGNVVIIGAGLAGLAAARQLMRFGFKVTVLEGRKRAGGRVYTKKMEGGNRVSAAADLGGSVLTGTLGNPLGIMAKQLGASLFKVRDKCPLYRMDGSPVDPDMDMKVETAFNRLLDKASKLRQLMGEVSMDVSLGAALETFRQVYRDAVTEEEINLFNWHLANLEYANAGLVSKLSLAFWDQDDPYDMGGDHCFLPGGNGRLIQALAENVPILYEKTVHTIRYGSDGVQVTAGNQVFEGDMALCTVPLGVLKSGSIKFVPELPQRKLDGIKRLGFGLLNKVAMLFPYVFWGTDLDTFGHLTEDPSRRGEFFLFYSYATVAGGPLLLALVAGEAAHRFETLPPTDAVTQVLQILKGIYEPQGITVPEPLQTVCTRWGGDPFSLGSYSNVAVGASGDDYDILAESVGDGRLFFAGEATTRRYPATMHGAFLTGLREAANMAQYANARTAKKKIDRSPSNNVHSCASLLMDLFREPDLEFGNFSVIFGRKNADPKSPAVLRITFSEPRKKNQEGSKTDQQHSNKVLFQQLQSHFNQQQQLHVYTLLSKQQALELREVRGGDEMRLN
;
A
#
# COMPACT_ATOMS: atom_id res chain seq x y z
N MET A 1 -23.90 16.06 55.38
CA MET A 1 -23.88 14.79 56.12
C MET A 1 -23.02 13.81 55.34
N ASN A 2 -21.84 13.60 55.90
CA ASN A 2 -20.75 12.63 55.74
C ASN A 2 -20.57 11.77 54.47
N SER A 3 -19.35 11.93 53.98
CA SER A 3 -18.51 11.20 53.02
C SER A 3 -18.20 9.73 53.42
N PRO A 4 -17.56 8.94 52.53
CA PRO A 4 -17.37 7.50 52.66
C PRO A 4 -16.11 7.11 53.47
N ASN A 5 -16.12 5.87 53.97
CA ASN A 5 -15.01 5.24 54.71
C ASN A 5 -13.81 4.92 53.79
N GLU A 6 -12.66 5.48 54.16
CA GLU A 6 -11.31 5.05 53.77
C GLU A 6 -10.75 4.06 54.80
N THR A 7 -9.90 3.13 54.37
CA THR A 7 -8.75 2.56 55.10
C THR A 7 -7.92 1.68 54.14
N PRO A 8 -6.60 1.52 54.34
CA PRO A 8 -5.60 2.20 53.49
C PRO A 8 -4.61 1.26 52.78
N ASP A 9 -4.04 1.79 51.68
CA ASP A 9 -2.91 1.24 50.92
C ASP A 9 -1.66 1.05 51.80
N GLN A 10 -1.24 -0.20 51.96
CA GLN A 10 0.09 -0.59 52.43
C GLN A 10 1.01 -0.84 51.24
N PHE A 11 1.60 0.19 50.64
CA PHE A 11 2.86 0.07 49.87
C PHE A 11 3.52 1.45 49.73
N SER A 12 3.98 2.00 50.86
CA SER A 12 4.77 3.24 50.89
C SER A 12 5.90 3.17 51.92
N GLN A 13 6.79 2.19 51.77
CA GLN A 13 8.08 2.18 52.49
C GLN A 13 9.19 1.52 51.63
N PHE A 14 9.80 2.29 50.73
CA PHE A 14 11.19 2.10 50.32
C PHE A 14 11.83 3.47 50.03
N PRO A 15 13.08 3.73 50.48
CA PRO A 15 13.69 5.04 50.42
C PRO A 15 14.20 5.41 49.01
N LEU A 16 14.03 6.68 48.65
CA LEU A 16 14.55 7.32 47.44
C LEU A 16 16.09 7.39 47.47
N PRO A 17 16.80 7.08 46.36
CA PRO A 17 18.22 7.38 46.26
C PRO A 17 18.46 8.88 46.02
N HIS A 18 19.31 9.46 46.86
CA HIS A 18 19.82 10.83 46.73
C HIS A 18 20.61 11.02 45.42
N PHE A 19 20.17 11.94 44.57
CA PHE A 19 20.99 12.46 43.46
C PHE A 19 21.71 13.73 43.93
N THR A 20 23.01 13.63 44.16
CA THR A 20 23.91 14.78 44.35
C THR A 20 24.25 15.40 43.00
N LEU A 21 23.89 16.67 42.82
CA LEU A 21 24.31 17.52 41.71
C LEU A 21 25.80 17.88 41.85
N THR A 22 26.62 17.46 40.89
CA THR A 22 28.00 17.95 40.71
C THR A 22 28.03 19.06 39.64
N PRO A 23 28.76 20.17 39.88
CA PRO A 23 28.86 21.28 38.91
C PRO A 23 29.89 20.99 37.80
N PRO A 24 29.81 21.68 36.64
CA PRO A 24 30.68 21.42 35.50
C PRO A 24 32.07 22.05 35.67
N LEU A 25 33.11 21.36 35.22
CA LEU A 25 34.48 21.88 35.08
C LEU A 25 34.95 21.77 33.61
N PRO A 26 35.93 22.59 33.18
CA PRO A 26 35.91 23.23 31.85
C PRO A 26 36.88 22.62 30.83
N ASN A 27 36.63 22.91 29.55
CA ASN A 27 37.47 22.63 28.37
C ASN A 27 38.95 23.03 28.56
N PRO A 28 39.88 22.24 27.97
CA PRO A 28 41.16 22.78 27.53
C PRO A 28 41.32 22.68 26.00
N ASN A 29 41.45 23.86 25.38
CA ASN A 29 42.22 24.04 24.14
C ASN A 29 43.71 23.82 24.42
N PRO A 30 44.52 23.51 23.40
CA PRO A 30 45.74 24.29 23.24
C PRO A 30 46.03 24.67 21.77
N ASN A 31 46.59 25.86 21.60
CA ASN A 31 46.94 26.49 20.34
C ASN A 31 48.43 26.91 20.37
N PHE A 32 49.17 26.59 19.29
CA PHE A 32 50.41 27.22 18.74
C PHE A 32 51.81 26.96 19.38
N PRO A 33 52.96 27.35 18.72
CA PRO A 33 53.65 26.94 17.46
C PRO A 33 55.21 26.76 17.72
N PRO A 34 56.23 27.02 16.83
CA PRO A 34 56.48 26.87 15.37
C PRO A 34 57.72 25.98 15.00
N THR A 35 58.03 25.89 13.69
CA THR A 35 59.09 25.16 12.91
C THR A 35 60.58 25.41 13.25
N PRO A 36 61.58 24.60 12.76
CA PRO A 36 62.29 24.91 11.49
C PRO A 36 62.83 23.73 10.62
N ASN A 37 63.25 24.08 9.39
CA ASN A 37 63.79 23.33 8.23
C ASN A 37 65.05 22.45 8.44
N SER A 38 65.22 21.38 7.62
CA SER A 38 66.32 21.20 6.62
C SER A 38 66.44 19.78 5.99
N THR A 39 66.10 19.64 4.69
CA THR A 39 66.77 18.96 3.52
C THR A 39 67.44 17.53 3.56
N PRO A 40 67.63 16.85 2.38
CA PRO A 40 67.40 15.39 2.13
C PRO A 40 68.67 14.52 1.90
N PRO A 41 68.59 13.23 1.41
CA PRO A 41 68.59 12.96 -0.05
C PRO A 41 67.86 11.68 -0.60
N ASN A 42 67.60 11.74 -1.92
CA ASN A 42 67.37 10.74 -3.00
C ASN A 42 67.37 9.21 -2.76
N SER A 43 66.40 8.51 -3.38
CA SER A 43 66.62 7.58 -4.52
C SER A 43 65.31 6.95 -5.07
N THR A 44 65.11 7.12 -6.38
CA THR A 44 64.24 6.34 -7.30
C THR A 44 65.10 5.23 -7.96
N PRO A 45 64.57 4.16 -8.62
CA PRO A 45 63.66 4.27 -9.76
C PRO A 45 62.61 3.15 -10.02
N THR A 46 61.66 3.55 -10.87
CA THR A 46 60.68 2.82 -11.71
C THR A 46 61.25 1.73 -12.63
N LEU A 47 60.46 0.69 -12.93
CA LEU A 47 60.48 -0.05 -14.20
C LEU A 47 59.07 -0.54 -14.60
N THR A 48 58.80 -0.42 -15.89
CA THR A 48 57.63 -0.79 -16.71
C THR A 48 57.50 -2.31 -16.94
N PRO A 49 56.44 -2.77 -17.63
CA PRO A 49 56.71 -3.60 -18.81
C PRO A 49 55.94 -3.19 -20.07
N VAL A 50 56.60 -3.50 -21.19
CA VAL A 50 56.29 -3.20 -22.58
C VAL A 50 55.50 -4.36 -23.22
N LEU A 51 54.73 -3.95 -24.23
CA LEU A 51 53.94 -4.67 -25.22
C LEU A 51 54.73 -5.73 -26.02
N ASP A 52 54.10 -6.85 -26.34
CA ASP A 52 54.41 -7.66 -27.54
C ASP A 52 53.12 -7.89 -28.34
N SER A 53 53.21 -7.75 -29.66
CA SER A 53 52.10 -7.65 -30.61
C SER A 53 52.07 -8.79 -31.62
N ASN A 54 50.83 -9.09 -32.06
CA ASN A 54 50.37 -9.64 -33.35
C ASN A 54 50.15 -11.16 -33.50
N THR A 55 48.89 -11.55 -33.65
CA THR A 55 48.32 -11.87 -34.99
C THR A 55 46.78 -11.89 -35.01
N ASN A 56 46.25 -11.30 -36.08
CA ASN A 56 44.88 -11.12 -36.58
C ASN A 56 43.76 -12.12 -36.20
N ALA A 57 42.61 -11.58 -35.76
CA ALA A 57 41.28 -11.86 -36.33
C ALA A 57 40.22 -10.92 -35.71
N THR A 58 39.53 -10.13 -36.53
CA THR A 58 38.24 -9.48 -36.19
C THR A 58 37.15 -10.55 -36.07
N PRO A 59 36.19 -10.39 -35.15
CA PRO A 59 34.85 -10.04 -35.62
C PRO A 59 34.04 -9.11 -34.70
N SER A 60 32.85 -8.80 -35.22
CA SER A 60 31.81 -7.84 -34.91
C SER A 60 31.25 -7.76 -33.49
N LEU A 61 30.76 -6.54 -33.20
CA LEU A 61 29.70 -6.24 -32.24
C LEU A 61 28.48 -7.14 -32.49
N ASP A 62 28.11 -7.93 -31.48
CA ASP A 62 26.78 -8.53 -31.38
C ASP A 62 26.26 -8.40 -29.94
N ASP A 63 25.01 -7.98 -29.86
CA ASP A 63 24.16 -7.86 -28.69
C ASP A 63 24.19 -9.12 -27.82
N GLN A 64 24.44 -8.94 -26.52
CA GLN A 64 24.03 -9.91 -25.49
C GLN A 64 22.97 -9.29 -24.60
N LEU A 65 21.79 -9.08 -25.19
CA LEU A 65 20.53 -9.08 -24.44
C LEU A 65 20.30 -10.51 -23.94
N LEU A 66 20.50 -10.73 -22.65
CA LEU A 66 20.14 -11.98 -21.99
C LEU A 66 18.62 -12.20 -22.10
N PRO A 67 18.14 -13.37 -22.59
CA PRO A 67 16.72 -13.63 -22.71
C PRO A 67 16.09 -13.75 -21.31
N PHE A 68 15.09 -12.92 -21.03
CA PHE A 68 14.27 -12.98 -19.82
C PHE A 68 13.55 -14.34 -19.75
N PRO A 69 13.84 -15.19 -18.74
CA PRO A 69 13.02 -16.36 -18.49
C PRO A 69 11.69 -15.92 -17.86
N VAL A 70 10.58 -16.41 -18.40
CA VAL A 70 9.23 -16.27 -17.83
C VAL A 70 9.26 -16.73 -16.35
N PRO A 71 8.96 -15.86 -15.37
CA PRO A 71 9.04 -16.23 -13.96
C PRO A 71 7.97 -17.26 -13.58
N LYS A 72 8.41 -18.36 -12.95
CA LYS A 72 7.51 -19.35 -12.34
C LYS A 72 7.00 -18.82 -11.00
N LYS A 73 5.67 -18.75 -10.86
CA LYS A 73 4.92 -18.28 -9.68
C LYS A 73 5.29 -19.06 -8.41
N ARG A 74 5.46 -18.37 -7.26
CA ARG A 74 5.36 -19.00 -5.93
C ARG A 74 4.74 -18.02 -4.93
N ARG A 75 3.58 -18.42 -4.39
CA ARG A 75 2.77 -17.72 -3.39
C ARG A 75 3.21 -18.12 -1.98
N ARG A 76 2.81 -17.33 -0.98
CA ARG A 76 2.93 -17.66 0.46
C ARG A 76 2.46 -19.11 0.70
N GLY A 77 3.39 -19.95 1.17
CA GLY A 77 3.05 -21.24 1.78
C GLY A 77 2.73 -22.44 0.89
N ARG A 78 3.00 -22.46 -0.43
CA ARG A 78 2.77 -23.66 -1.26
C ARG A 78 3.67 -23.83 -2.51
N PRO A 79 4.26 -25.02 -2.77
CA PRO A 79 4.77 -25.38 -4.10
C PRO A 79 3.88 -26.39 -4.88
N ARG A 80 3.66 -26.03 -6.16
CA ARG A 80 3.31 -26.80 -7.38
C ARG A 80 2.17 -27.84 -7.36
N ARG A 81 1.18 -27.61 -8.25
CA ARG A 81 0.36 -28.67 -8.86
C ARG A 81 0.31 -28.44 -10.38
N THR A 82 0.56 -29.51 -11.15
CA THR A 82 0.37 -29.57 -12.59
C THR A 82 -1.13 -29.44 -12.91
N ALA A 83 -1.49 -28.49 -13.76
CA ALA A 83 -2.84 -28.36 -14.30
C ALA A 83 -2.84 -28.81 -15.77
N SER A 84 -3.78 -29.69 -16.07
CA SER A 84 -4.15 -30.17 -17.39
C SER A 84 -4.50 -29.01 -18.33
N THR A 85 -3.95 -29.08 -19.53
CA THR A 85 -4.22 -28.21 -20.68
C THR A 85 -5.69 -28.26 -21.09
N SER A 86 -6.42 -27.16 -20.89
CA SER A 86 -7.56 -26.81 -21.74
C SER A 86 -7.05 -25.85 -22.82
N SER A 87 -7.04 -26.35 -24.05
CA SER A 87 -6.59 -25.69 -25.27
C SER A 87 -7.35 -24.39 -25.56
N PHE A 88 -6.62 -23.27 -25.65
CA PHE A 88 -7.06 -22.08 -26.38
C PHE A 88 -6.66 -22.24 -27.85
N GLN A 89 -7.63 -22.25 -28.76
CA GLN A 89 -7.38 -22.21 -30.21
C GLN A 89 -7.03 -20.78 -30.61
N LEU A 90 -5.82 -20.59 -31.13
CA LEU A 90 -5.43 -19.42 -31.92
C LEU A 90 -6.04 -19.54 -33.33
N LEU A 91 -6.68 -18.47 -33.80
CA LEU A 91 -6.95 -18.28 -35.23
C LEU A 91 -5.68 -17.70 -35.88
N THR A 92 -5.04 -18.49 -36.73
CA THR A 92 -3.86 -18.12 -37.52
C THR A 92 -4.30 -17.55 -38.88
N PHE A 93 -3.77 -16.39 -39.26
CA PHE A 93 -3.81 -15.90 -40.65
C PHE A 93 -2.55 -16.38 -41.40
N PRO A 94 -2.64 -16.81 -42.68
CA PRO A 94 -1.49 -17.31 -43.42
C PRO A 94 -0.70 -16.18 -44.10
N ASN A 95 0.63 -16.30 -44.05
CA ASN A 95 1.58 -15.55 -44.89
C ASN A 95 2.03 -16.47 -46.03
N ASP A 96 1.77 -16.08 -47.27
CA ASP A 96 2.38 -16.67 -48.47
C ASP A 96 3.45 -15.74 -49.02
N SER A 97 4.63 -16.30 -49.26
CA SER A 97 5.78 -15.69 -49.90
C SER A 97 5.88 -16.15 -51.35
N PHE A 98 6.00 -15.24 -52.31
CA PHE A 98 6.49 -15.56 -53.65
C PHE A 98 7.46 -14.50 -54.18
N ASN A 99 8.60 -15.00 -54.66
CA ASN A 99 9.70 -14.32 -55.33
C ASN A 99 9.43 -14.30 -56.85
N PRO A 100 9.77 -13.24 -57.61
CA PRO A 100 10.72 -13.48 -58.71
C PRO A 100 11.58 -12.27 -59.16
N ASN A 101 12.69 -12.62 -59.82
CA ASN A 101 13.51 -11.82 -60.75
C ASN A 101 13.55 -12.72 -62.02
N VAL A 102 13.27 -12.35 -63.28
CA VAL A 102 13.85 -11.38 -64.28
C VAL A 102 13.07 -11.62 -65.63
N PRO A 103 13.15 -10.88 -66.77
CA PRO A 103 13.27 -9.43 -67.11
C PRO A 103 12.21 -8.88 -68.13
N TYR A 104 12.19 -7.54 -68.25
CA TYR A 104 11.96 -6.66 -69.43
C TYR A 104 10.99 -7.04 -70.57
N SER A 105 10.01 -6.15 -70.83
CA SER A 105 9.94 -5.34 -72.08
C SER A 105 8.82 -4.28 -71.99
N ASP A 106 9.20 -3.01 -72.14
CA ASP A 106 8.34 -1.86 -72.46
C ASP A 106 8.26 -1.73 -73.99
N PRO A 107 7.20 -1.15 -74.63
CA PRO A 107 7.07 0.32 -74.62
C PRO A 107 5.64 0.91 -74.81
N ASN A 108 5.33 1.97 -74.03
CA ASN A 108 4.94 3.34 -74.47
C ASN A 108 3.64 3.58 -75.32
N PRO A 109 3.15 4.83 -75.53
CA PRO A 109 2.06 5.46 -74.74
C PRO A 109 0.90 6.07 -75.60
N TYR A 110 0.02 6.89 -74.97
CA TYR A 110 -1.16 7.64 -75.49
C TYR A 110 -2.46 6.79 -75.58
N SER A 111 -3.64 7.15 -75.03
CA SER A 111 -4.39 8.41 -75.11
C SER A 111 -5.63 8.38 -74.16
N ILE A 112 -6.00 9.55 -73.62
CA ILE A 112 -7.27 9.93 -72.93
C ILE A 112 -8.41 9.95 -74.01
N PRO A 113 -9.73 9.68 -73.74
CA PRO A 113 -10.54 10.56 -72.88
C PRO A 113 -11.83 10.04 -72.18
N SER A 114 -12.28 10.90 -71.23
CA SER A 114 -13.68 11.28 -70.90
C SER A 114 -14.33 10.72 -69.62
N SER A 115 -14.25 11.56 -68.58
CA SER A 115 -15.33 12.03 -67.70
C SER A 115 -16.56 11.15 -67.41
N VAL A 116 -16.77 10.81 -66.14
CA VAL A 116 -18.03 11.14 -65.42
C VAL A 116 -17.67 11.47 -63.96
N ALA A 117 -18.09 12.65 -63.51
CA ALA A 117 -17.95 13.10 -62.14
C ALA A 117 -18.95 12.38 -61.23
N ALA A 118 -18.45 11.81 -60.13
CA ALA A 118 -19.24 11.55 -58.93
C ALA A 118 -18.41 12.00 -57.73
N SER A 119 -18.86 13.09 -57.11
CA SER A 119 -18.30 13.64 -55.88
C SER A 119 -18.64 12.71 -54.71
N THR A 120 -17.80 11.71 -54.46
CA THR A 120 -17.71 11.08 -53.14
C THR A 120 -16.77 11.91 -52.30
N GLN A 121 -17.34 12.67 -51.36
CA GLN A 121 -16.62 13.10 -50.16
C GLN A 121 -16.13 11.84 -49.46
N THR A 122 -14.87 11.48 -49.68
CA THR A 122 -14.14 10.57 -48.81
C THR A 122 -13.94 11.31 -47.49
N SER A 123 -14.74 10.97 -46.48
CA SER A 123 -14.36 11.23 -45.10
C SER A 123 -13.08 10.45 -44.83
N GLN A 124 -11.93 11.11 -44.92
CA GLN A 124 -10.69 10.56 -44.39
C GLN A 124 -10.94 10.19 -42.92
N PRO A 125 -10.52 9.00 -42.45
CA PRO A 125 -10.52 8.73 -41.02
C PRO A 125 -9.75 9.86 -40.34
N LYS A 126 -10.32 10.44 -39.27
CA LYS A 126 -9.60 11.47 -38.54
C LYS A 126 -8.32 10.82 -38.02
N ILE A 127 -7.18 11.46 -38.20
CA ILE A 127 -5.87 11.01 -37.66
C ILE A 127 -5.94 10.69 -36.14
N ALA A 128 -6.97 11.19 -35.45
CA ALA A 128 -7.29 10.86 -34.06
C ALA A 128 -7.80 9.43 -33.81
N ASP A 129 -8.08 8.64 -34.86
CA ASP A 129 -8.65 7.28 -34.78
C ASP A 129 -7.62 6.18 -35.12
N GLU A 130 -6.31 6.45 -35.05
CA GLU A 130 -5.26 5.44 -35.30
C GLU A 130 -4.56 5.01 -34.01
N ILE A 131 -4.22 3.72 -33.91
CA ILE A 131 -3.39 3.19 -32.83
C ILE A 131 -1.94 3.60 -33.11
N ILE A 132 -1.33 4.32 -32.16
CA ILE A 132 0.03 4.81 -32.30
C ILE A 132 1.05 3.68 -32.15
N VAL A 133 2.22 3.85 -32.77
CA VAL A 133 3.39 2.98 -32.56
C VAL A 133 4.51 3.86 -32.02
N ILE A 134 4.85 3.69 -30.74
CA ILE A 134 5.89 4.49 -30.06
C ILE A 134 7.25 3.80 -30.17
N ASN A 135 7.31 2.49 -29.86
CA ASN A 135 8.54 1.71 -29.80
C ASN A 135 8.33 0.30 -30.38
N LYS A 136 9.42 -0.32 -30.87
CA LYS A 136 9.43 -1.69 -31.40
C LYS A 136 9.29 -2.76 -30.32
N GLU A 137 9.50 -2.40 -29.05
CA GLU A 137 9.46 -3.32 -27.89
C GLU A 137 8.23 -3.13 -26.99
N SER A 138 7.05 -2.85 -27.55
CA SER A 138 5.81 -2.61 -26.79
C SER A 138 5.47 -3.70 -25.77
N THR A 139 5.80 -4.97 -26.06
CA THR A 139 5.65 -6.09 -25.14
C THR A 139 6.52 -5.96 -23.88
N ALA A 140 7.77 -5.52 -24.02
CA ALA A 140 8.68 -5.34 -22.87
C ALA A 140 8.23 -4.16 -21.99
N GLU A 141 7.75 -3.09 -22.60
CA GLU A 141 7.17 -1.95 -21.89
C GLU A 141 5.90 -2.35 -21.13
N ALA A 142 5.03 -3.15 -21.74
CA ALA A 142 3.83 -3.68 -21.08
C ALA A 142 4.18 -4.59 -19.88
N LEU A 143 5.20 -5.44 -19.99
CA LEU A 143 5.69 -6.25 -18.86
C LEU A 143 6.28 -5.39 -17.73
N THR A 144 6.96 -4.30 -18.08
CA THR A 144 7.49 -3.34 -17.11
C THR A 144 6.37 -2.61 -16.39
N ALA A 145 5.34 -2.16 -17.11
CA ALA A 145 4.15 -1.55 -16.54
C ALA A 145 3.35 -2.53 -15.66
N LEU A 146 3.28 -3.81 -16.06
CA LEU A 146 2.67 -4.87 -15.26
C LEU A 146 3.37 -5.04 -13.91
N SER A 147 4.71 -5.00 -13.90
CA SER A 147 5.45 -5.00 -12.63
C SER A 147 5.16 -3.77 -11.77
N ALA A 148 4.78 -2.65 -12.37
CA ALA A 148 4.37 -1.44 -11.65
C ALA A 148 2.90 -1.44 -11.20
N GLY A 149 2.15 -2.52 -11.44
CA GLY A 149 0.76 -2.68 -11.02
C GLY A 149 -0.28 -2.35 -12.10
N PHE A 150 0.13 -2.14 -13.35
CA PHE A 150 -0.78 -1.78 -14.45
C PHE A 150 -1.08 -2.98 -15.36
N PRO A 151 -2.35 -3.31 -15.62
CA PRO A 151 -2.66 -4.35 -16.57
C PRO A 151 -2.23 -3.95 -17.99
N ALA A 152 -1.89 -4.96 -18.81
CA ALA A 152 -1.26 -4.75 -20.11
C ALA A 152 -2.21 -4.11 -21.15
N ASP A 153 -3.51 -4.33 -21.02
CA ASP A 153 -4.54 -4.05 -22.04
C ASP A 153 -5.78 -3.32 -21.49
N SER A 154 -5.80 -2.98 -20.20
CA SER A 154 -6.93 -2.33 -19.53
C SER A 154 -6.48 -1.16 -18.65
N LEU A 155 -7.44 -0.33 -18.26
CA LEU A 155 -7.26 0.68 -17.23
C LEU A 155 -7.54 0.07 -15.86
N THR A 156 -6.80 0.51 -14.86
CA THR A 156 -7.12 0.29 -13.45
C THR A 156 -8.33 1.14 -13.04
N GLU A 157 -9.01 0.75 -11.96
CA GLU A 157 -10.09 1.53 -11.37
C GLU A 157 -9.62 2.96 -11.00
N GLU A 158 -8.41 3.09 -10.45
CA GLU A 158 -7.81 4.40 -10.10
C GLU A 158 -7.60 5.30 -11.33
N GLU A 159 -7.20 4.73 -12.47
CA GLU A 159 -7.10 5.47 -13.74
C GLU A 159 -8.46 5.93 -14.26
N ILE A 160 -9.48 5.08 -14.13
CA ILE A 160 -10.85 5.39 -14.54
C ILE A 160 -11.41 6.53 -13.67
N ASP A 161 -11.26 6.43 -12.35
CA ASP A 161 -11.74 7.43 -11.39
C ASP A 161 -11.02 8.77 -11.55
N PHE A 162 -9.74 8.73 -11.92
CA PHE A 162 -8.98 9.95 -12.25
C PHE A 162 -9.43 10.58 -13.58
N GLY A 163 -10.12 9.84 -14.44
CA GLY A 163 -10.58 10.32 -15.74
C GLY A 163 -9.43 10.47 -16.75
N VAL A 164 -8.50 9.51 -16.78
CA VAL A 164 -7.32 9.60 -17.66
C VAL A 164 -7.64 9.64 -19.15
N VAL A 165 -8.83 9.18 -19.53
CA VAL A 165 -9.40 9.20 -20.88
C VAL A 165 -10.82 9.75 -20.84
N SER A 166 -11.28 10.33 -21.95
CA SER A 166 -12.63 10.88 -22.05
C SER A 166 -13.73 9.82 -22.07
N SER A 167 -13.43 8.64 -22.61
CA SER A 167 -14.33 7.49 -22.62
C SER A 167 -13.54 6.18 -22.45
N VAL A 168 -14.08 5.25 -21.66
CA VAL A 168 -13.48 3.93 -21.46
C VAL A 168 -13.80 3.04 -22.65
N GLY A 169 -12.79 2.34 -23.15
CA GLY A 169 -12.84 1.54 -24.38
C GLY A 169 -12.45 2.35 -25.62
N GLY A 170 -12.13 1.62 -26.69
CA GLY A 170 -11.73 2.24 -27.97
C GLY A 170 -10.27 2.69 -28.03
N ILE A 171 -9.96 3.47 -29.05
CA ILE A 171 -8.58 3.78 -29.48
C ILE A 171 -7.88 4.76 -28.54
N GLU A 172 -8.61 5.69 -27.93
CA GLU A 172 -8.08 6.62 -26.93
C GLU A 172 -7.45 5.87 -25.75
N GLN A 173 -8.16 4.86 -25.22
CA GLN A 173 -7.66 4.00 -24.15
C GLN A 173 -6.40 3.23 -24.58
N VAL A 174 -6.40 2.65 -25.78
CA VAL A 174 -5.24 1.90 -26.29
C VAL A 174 -4.02 2.82 -26.38
N ASN A 175 -4.18 4.01 -26.95
CA ASN A 175 -3.10 4.99 -27.09
C ASN A 175 -2.61 5.49 -25.72
N TYR A 176 -3.52 5.74 -24.78
CA TYR A 176 -3.16 6.09 -23.40
C TYR A 176 -2.32 4.97 -22.74
N ILE A 177 -2.74 3.71 -22.86
CA ILE A 177 -2.02 2.56 -22.28
C ILE A 177 -0.61 2.45 -22.85
N LEU A 178 -0.45 2.61 -24.16
CA LEU A 178 0.86 2.61 -24.81
C LEU A 178 1.76 3.74 -24.29
N ILE A 179 1.23 4.97 -24.18
CA ILE A 179 1.96 6.12 -23.66
C ILE A 179 2.35 5.91 -22.20
N ARG A 180 1.41 5.50 -21.35
CA ARG A 180 1.63 5.20 -19.93
C ARG A 180 2.74 4.16 -19.76
N ASN A 181 2.66 3.05 -20.49
CA ASN A 181 3.65 1.97 -20.41
C ASN A 181 5.04 2.47 -20.83
N HIS A 182 5.11 3.27 -21.90
CA HIS A 182 6.35 3.86 -22.38
C HIS A 182 6.99 4.80 -21.34
N ILE A 183 6.20 5.67 -20.69
CA ILE A 183 6.70 6.56 -19.62
C ILE A 183 7.23 5.76 -18.43
N ILE A 184 6.50 4.74 -17.98
CA ILE A 184 6.93 3.87 -16.87
C ILE A 184 8.23 3.17 -17.23
N ALA A 185 8.31 2.56 -18.41
CA ALA A 185 9.50 1.87 -18.89
C ALA A 185 10.70 2.82 -18.91
N LYS A 186 10.52 4.04 -19.45
CA LYS A 186 11.58 5.03 -19.53
C LYS A 186 12.12 5.47 -18.17
N TRP A 187 11.24 5.60 -17.16
CA TRP A 187 11.68 5.87 -15.81
C TRP A 187 12.39 4.65 -15.17
N ARG A 188 11.92 3.44 -15.45
CA ARG A 188 12.51 2.19 -14.93
C ARG A 188 13.90 1.90 -15.51
N GLU A 189 14.21 2.37 -16.73
CA GLU A 189 15.57 2.35 -17.30
C GLU A 189 16.57 3.11 -16.41
N ASN A 190 16.15 4.23 -15.82
CA ASN A 190 17.01 5.03 -14.96
C ASN A 190 16.23 5.67 -13.79
N ILE A 191 16.04 4.85 -12.75
CA ILE A 191 15.33 5.21 -11.52
C ILE A 191 16.01 6.29 -10.65
N PHE A 192 17.21 6.75 -11.03
CA PHE A 192 17.95 7.77 -10.30
C PHE A 192 17.58 9.19 -10.74
N ASN A 193 17.06 9.33 -11.96
CA ASN A 193 16.76 10.62 -12.57
C ASN A 193 15.26 10.92 -12.53
N TRP A 194 14.95 12.20 -12.60
CA TRP A 194 13.58 12.68 -12.81
C TRP A 194 13.27 12.65 -14.30
N VAL A 195 12.26 11.87 -14.72
CA VAL A 195 11.74 11.94 -16.09
C VAL A 195 10.76 13.12 -16.21
N THR A 196 10.93 13.96 -17.23
CA THR A 196 10.02 15.08 -17.50
C THR A 196 9.13 14.77 -18.70
N LYS A 197 8.02 15.49 -18.81
CA LYS A 197 7.08 15.32 -19.91
C LYS A 197 7.69 15.66 -21.28
N GLU A 198 8.58 16.65 -21.30
CA GLU A 198 9.25 17.13 -22.51
C GLU A 198 10.08 16.04 -23.19
N MET A 199 10.56 15.05 -22.43
CA MET A 199 11.33 13.91 -22.96
C MET A 199 10.54 13.03 -23.94
N PHE A 200 9.20 13.14 -23.95
CA PHE A 200 8.32 12.29 -24.76
C PHE A 200 7.59 13.05 -25.88
N VAL A 201 7.77 14.37 -25.97
CA VAL A 201 7.03 15.22 -26.93
C VAL A 201 7.39 14.88 -28.38
N ASP A 202 8.62 14.44 -28.63
CA ASP A 202 9.10 14.09 -29.98
C ASP A 202 8.77 12.65 -30.37
N SER A 203 8.58 11.74 -29.40
CA SER A 203 8.22 10.34 -29.65
C SER A 203 6.71 10.10 -29.71
N ILE A 204 5.90 11.01 -29.18
CA ILE A 204 4.43 10.88 -29.14
C ILE A 204 3.80 11.82 -30.17
N PRO A 205 2.90 11.31 -31.05
CA PRO A 205 2.25 12.14 -32.05
C PRO A 205 1.51 13.35 -31.48
N GLN A 206 1.52 14.46 -32.22
CA GLN A 206 0.91 15.74 -31.83
C GLN A 206 -0.54 15.61 -31.36
N HIS A 207 -1.34 14.76 -32.02
CA HIS A 207 -2.75 14.57 -31.72
C HIS A 207 -2.98 13.80 -30.40
N CYS A 208 -1.97 13.09 -29.89
CA CYS A 208 -1.99 12.36 -28.62
C CYS A 208 -1.40 13.17 -27.45
N ARG A 209 -1.05 14.45 -27.63
CA ARG A 209 -0.42 15.26 -26.56
C ARG A 209 -1.27 15.38 -25.30
N THR A 210 -2.59 15.43 -25.42
CA THR A 210 -3.50 15.44 -24.26
C THR A 210 -3.43 14.13 -23.46
N LEU A 211 -3.24 12.99 -24.14
CA LEU A 211 -3.05 11.70 -23.49
C LEU A 211 -1.68 11.59 -22.82
N LEU A 212 -0.64 12.19 -23.41
CA LEU A 212 0.66 12.35 -22.76
C LEU A 212 0.55 13.20 -21.49
N ASP A 213 -0.11 14.35 -21.56
CA ASP A 213 -0.35 15.20 -20.39
C ASP A 213 -1.07 14.40 -19.30
N SER A 214 -2.17 13.74 -19.66
CA SER A 214 -2.97 12.91 -18.75
C SER A 214 -2.16 11.78 -18.10
N ALA A 215 -1.46 10.97 -18.89
CA ALA A 215 -0.65 9.86 -18.39
C ALA A 215 0.50 10.33 -17.50
N TYR A 216 1.23 11.37 -17.91
CA TYR A 216 2.33 11.89 -17.12
C TYR A 216 1.84 12.48 -15.80
N ASP A 217 0.77 13.29 -15.82
CA ASP A 217 0.22 13.93 -14.63
C ASP A 217 -0.34 12.88 -13.67
N TYR A 218 -1.03 11.86 -14.17
CA TYR A 218 -1.50 10.73 -13.37
C TYR A 218 -0.34 9.99 -12.69
N LEU A 219 0.67 9.57 -13.45
CA LEU A 219 1.79 8.77 -12.94
C LEU A 219 2.64 9.53 -11.92
N VAL A 220 2.87 10.84 -12.14
CA VAL A 220 3.59 11.68 -11.17
C VAL A 220 2.75 11.89 -9.93
N THR A 221 1.46 12.22 -10.07
CA THR A 221 0.57 12.56 -8.95
C THR A 221 0.37 11.37 -8.01
N HIS A 222 0.17 10.16 -8.54
CA HIS A 222 -0.01 8.97 -7.70
C HIS A 222 1.31 8.29 -7.30
N GLY A 223 2.44 8.81 -7.79
CA GLY A 223 3.77 8.34 -7.41
C GLY A 223 4.15 6.99 -8.00
N TYR A 224 3.70 6.69 -9.22
CA TYR A 224 4.13 5.52 -10.00
C TYR A 224 5.48 5.72 -10.69
N ILE A 225 5.86 6.97 -10.93
CA ILE A 225 7.17 7.38 -11.42
C ILE A 225 7.73 8.51 -10.54
N ASN A 226 9.03 8.80 -10.71
CA ASN A 226 9.68 9.94 -10.05
C ASN A 226 9.56 9.93 -8.52
N PHE A 227 9.45 8.75 -7.91
CA PHE A 227 9.38 8.60 -6.45
C PHE A 227 10.68 8.06 -5.87
N GLY A 228 10.79 8.16 -4.54
CA GLY A 228 11.88 7.61 -3.77
C GLY A 228 12.87 8.66 -3.27
N VAL A 229 14.15 8.32 -3.27
CA VAL A 229 15.19 8.99 -2.47
C VAL A 229 16.47 9.31 -3.25
N ALA A 230 16.51 9.08 -4.57
CA ALA A 230 17.64 9.48 -5.39
C ALA A 230 17.82 11.02 -5.36
N PRO A 231 19.06 11.56 -5.39
CA PRO A 231 19.31 13.01 -5.28
C PRO A 231 18.47 13.87 -6.24
N ALA A 232 18.46 13.53 -7.53
CA ALA A 232 17.70 14.27 -8.55
C ALA A 232 16.18 14.25 -8.33
N ILE A 233 15.66 13.28 -7.55
CA ILE A 233 14.26 13.22 -7.13
C ILE A 233 14.03 14.08 -5.90
N LYS A 234 14.96 14.08 -4.94
CA LYS A 234 14.87 14.90 -3.71
C LYS A 234 14.90 16.39 -4.00
N ASP A 235 15.61 16.82 -5.03
CA ASP A 235 15.80 18.24 -5.36
C ASP A 235 14.57 18.91 -5.99
N LYS A 236 13.50 18.15 -6.29
CA LYS A 236 12.28 18.64 -6.96
C LYS A 236 11.20 19.18 -6.01
N VAL A 237 11.57 19.57 -4.78
CA VAL A 237 10.64 20.23 -3.86
C VAL A 237 10.49 21.71 -4.25
N PRO A 238 9.28 22.20 -4.60
CA PRO A 238 9.10 23.58 -5.00
C PRO A 238 9.47 24.57 -3.88
N VAL A 239 10.22 25.61 -4.23
CA VAL A 239 10.48 26.76 -3.35
C VAL A 239 9.44 27.84 -3.69
N GLY A 240 8.45 28.09 -2.82
CA GLY A 240 7.39 29.06 -3.12
C GLY A 240 6.24 29.10 -2.09
N LEU A 241 5.15 29.79 -2.47
CA LEU A 241 3.93 29.91 -1.66
C LEU A 241 3.28 28.54 -1.42
N SER A 242 2.91 28.27 -0.16
CA SER A 242 2.35 26.99 0.25
C SER A 242 0.91 26.80 -0.28
N LYS A 243 0.60 25.60 -0.76
CA LYS A 243 -0.78 25.17 -1.12
C LYS A 243 -1.68 24.90 0.09
N GLY A 244 -1.15 25.02 1.30
CA GLY A 244 -1.84 24.75 2.56
C GLY A 244 -0.96 23.97 3.54
N ASN A 245 -1.41 23.92 4.78
CA ASN A 245 -0.73 23.26 5.88
C ASN A 245 -1.32 21.86 6.10
N VAL A 246 -0.45 20.85 6.19
CA VAL A 246 -0.84 19.45 6.46
C VAL A 246 -0.14 18.94 7.71
N VAL A 247 -0.93 18.40 8.64
CA VAL A 247 -0.42 17.69 9.82
C VAL A 247 -0.49 16.19 9.58
N ILE A 248 0.64 15.49 9.67
CA ILE A 248 0.70 14.04 9.54
C ILE A 248 0.94 13.43 10.91
N ILE A 249 0.10 12.48 11.32
CA ILE A 249 0.22 11.76 12.59
C ILE A 249 0.92 10.42 12.32
N GLY A 250 2.17 10.30 12.76
CA GLY A 250 3.04 9.14 12.60
C GLY A 250 4.11 9.31 11.52
N ALA A 251 5.37 9.04 11.87
CA ALA A 251 6.53 9.02 10.98
C ALA A 251 6.92 7.59 10.58
N GLY A 252 5.92 6.72 10.36
CA GLY A 252 6.09 5.41 9.71
C GLY A 252 6.25 5.53 8.19
N LEU A 253 6.38 4.41 7.48
CA LEU A 253 6.51 4.42 6.01
C LEU A 253 5.40 5.20 5.30
N ALA A 254 4.15 5.02 5.71
CA ALA A 254 3.01 5.74 5.12
C ALA A 254 3.13 7.26 5.32
N GLY A 255 3.36 7.70 6.56
CA GLY A 255 3.48 9.12 6.87
C GLY A 255 4.69 9.77 6.20
N LEU A 256 5.83 9.08 6.13
CA LEU A 256 7.02 9.59 5.44
C LEU A 256 6.84 9.67 3.92
N ALA A 257 6.23 8.65 3.30
CA ALA A 257 5.93 8.66 1.87
C ALA A 257 4.98 9.82 1.52
N ALA A 258 3.91 9.98 2.30
CA ALA A 258 2.96 11.08 2.15
C ALA A 258 3.64 12.45 2.36
N ALA A 259 4.47 12.60 3.40
CA ALA A 259 5.15 13.85 3.71
C ALA A 259 5.99 14.34 2.53
N ARG A 260 6.84 13.46 1.98
CA ARG A 260 7.69 13.78 0.83
C ARG A 260 6.85 14.17 -0.39
N GLN A 261 5.77 13.43 -0.65
CA GLN A 261 4.90 13.73 -1.79
C GLN A 261 4.17 15.06 -1.65
N LEU A 262 3.58 15.32 -0.49
CA LEU A 262 2.88 16.56 -0.21
C LEU A 262 3.81 17.77 -0.28
N MET A 263 5.04 17.65 0.26
CA MET A 263 6.07 18.67 0.10
C MET A 263 6.38 18.94 -1.38
N ARG A 264 6.51 17.88 -2.20
CA ARG A 264 6.70 17.99 -3.64
C ARG A 264 5.52 18.66 -4.36
N PHE A 265 4.30 18.46 -3.86
CA PHE A 265 3.11 19.17 -4.36
C PHE A 265 3.01 20.63 -3.89
N GLY A 266 3.90 21.09 -3.01
CA GLY A 266 3.96 22.45 -2.49
C GLY A 266 3.18 22.68 -1.19
N PHE A 267 2.78 21.62 -0.48
CA PHE A 267 2.19 21.75 0.86
C PHE A 267 3.26 21.98 1.92
N LYS A 268 2.91 22.75 2.96
CA LYS A 268 3.72 22.83 4.17
C LYS A 268 3.32 21.68 5.08
N VAL A 269 4.25 20.75 5.32
CA VAL A 269 4.00 19.54 6.11
C VAL A 269 4.58 19.69 7.51
N THR A 270 3.94 19.09 8.51
CA THR A 270 4.52 18.83 9.83
C THR A 270 4.13 17.42 10.25
N VAL A 271 5.10 16.58 10.61
CA VAL A 271 4.88 15.21 11.05
C VAL A 271 5.01 15.13 12.58
N LEU A 272 4.01 14.57 13.25
CA LEU A 272 4.03 14.33 14.70
C LEU A 272 4.30 12.85 14.95
N GLU A 273 5.39 12.52 15.63
CA GLU A 273 5.78 11.15 15.93
C GLU A 273 5.82 10.95 17.45
N GLY A 274 5.10 9.95 17.95
CA GLY A 274 5.05 9.65 19.39
C GLY A 274 6.35 9.10 19.94
N ARG A 275 7.14 8.41 19.11
CA ARG A 275 8.44 7.85 19.48
C ARG A 275 9.55 8.90 19.37
N LYS A 276 10.72 8.56 19.92
CA LYS A 276 12.00 9.28 19.72
C LYS A 276 12.70 8.98 18.38
N ARG A 277 12.03 8.29 17.46
CA ARG A 277 12.58 7.83 16.17
C ARG A 277 11.50 7.71 15.11
N ALA A 278 11.88 7.87 13.85
CA ALA A 278 11.03 7.53 12.72
C ALA A 278 10.96 6.01 12.48
N GLY A 279 10.11 5.61 11.54
CA GLY A 279 9.99 4.24 11.01
C GLY A 279 8.88 3.42 11.62
N GLY A 280 8.42 3.77 12.83
CA GLY A 280 7.36 3.03 13.52
C GLY A 280 7.69 1.54 13.63
N ARG A 281 6.90 0.70 12.95
CA ARG A 281 7.05 -0.76 12.88
C ARG A 281 8.15 -1.25 11.93
N VAL A 282 8.80 -0.37 11.17
CA VAL A 282 10.08 -0.65 10.52
C VAL A 282 11.17 -0.16 11.44
N TYR A 283 11.82 -1.10 12.14
CA TYR A 283 12.79 -0.78 13.17
C TYR A 283 14.01 -1.67 13.07
N THR A 284 15.12 -1.06 12.67
CA THR A 284 16.45 -1.65 12.76
C THR A 284 17.16 -1.12 13.99
N LYS A 285 17.68 -2.01 14.82
CA LYS A 285 18.56 -1.65 15.94
C LYS A 285 19.98 -2.06 15.60
N LYS A 286 20.92 -1.11 15.74
CA LYS A 286 22.35 -1.44 15.75
C LYS A 286 22.67 -2.14 17.06
N MET A 287 23.15 -3.37 16.96
CA MET A 287 23.62 -4.19 18.07
C MET A 287 25.14 -4.19 18.05
N GLU A 288 25.76 -4.10 19.22
CA GLU A 288 27.20 -3.99 19.41
C GLU A 288 27.61 -4.81 20.63
N GLY A 289 28.72 -5.51 20.52
CA GLY A 289 29.20 -6.41 21.56
C GLY A 289 30.66 -6.76 21.38
N GLY A 290 31.39 -6.85 22.51
CA GLY A 290 32.85 -6.93 22.48
C GLY A 290 33.50 -5.70 21.82
N ASN A 291 34.82 -5.69 21.69
CA ASN A 291 35.52 -4.50 21.19
C ASN A 291 35.32 -4.24 19.68
N ARG A 292 34.68 -5.15 18.90
CA ARG A 292 34.62 -5.05 17.42
C ARG A 292 33.40 -5.70 16.72
N VAL A 293 32.47 -6.36 17.41
CA VAL A 293 31.34 -7.03 16.72
C VAL A 293 30.13 -6.11 16.70
N SER A 294 29.57 -5.89 15.51
CA SER A 294 28.34 -5.12 15.35
C SER A 294 27.44 -5.74 14.28
N ALA A 295 26.13 -5.56 14.43
CA ALA A 295 25.15 -6.06 13.48
C ALA A 295 23.90 -5.17 13.45
N ALA A 296 23.24 -5.08 12.31
CA ALA A 296 21.95 -4.42 12.16
C ALA A 296 20.79 -5.42 12.29
N ALA A 297 20.02 -5.34 13.37
CA ALA A 297 18.90 -6.24 13.65
C ALA A 297 17.55 -5.61 13.29
N ASP A 298 16.83 -6.18 12.32
CA ASP A 298 15.44 -5.78 12.01
C ASP A 298 14.45 -6.40 13.00
N LEU A 299 14.10 -5.62 14.02
CA LEU A 299 13.17 -5.99 15.08
C LEU A 299 11.69 -5.89 14.64
N GLY A 300 11.42 -5.16 13.57
CA GLY A 300 10.10 -5.00 12.96
C GLY A 300 10.03 -5.61 11.56
N GLY A 301 9.50 -4.85 10.59
CA GLY A 301 9.45 -5.25 9.18
C GLY A 301 10.86 -5.55 8.62
N SER A 302 11.11 -6.80 8.26
CA SER A 302 12.45 -7.30 7.88
C SER A 302 12.57 -7.75 6.41
N VAL A 303 11.49 -8.24 5.80
CA VAL A 303 11.54 -8.84 4.46
C VAL A 303 10.89 -7.92 3.44
N LEU A 304 11.59 -7.69 2.32
CA LEU A 304 11.01 -7.09 1.12
C LEU A 304 10.42 -8.21 0.26
N THR A 305 9.09 -8.33 0.27
CA THR A 305 8.38 -9.37 -0.48
C THR A 305 8.15 -8.94 -1.92
N GLY A 306 8.58 -9.76 -2.89
CA GLY A 306 8.24 -9.59 -4.30
C GLY A 306 8.94 -8.38 -4.92
N THR A 307 10.25 -8.48 -5.16
CA THR A 307 11.09 -7.33 -5.54
C THR A 307 10.92 -6.82 -6.98
N LEU A 308 10.10 -7.48 -7.82
CA LEU A 308 9.81 -6.97 -9.17
C LEU A 308 8.86 -5.76 -9.11
N GLY A 309 7.74 -5.90 -8.40
CA GLY A 309 6.75 -4.82 -8.26
C GLY A 309 6.86 -3.99 -6.99
N ASN A 310 7.59 -4.45 -5.98
CA ASN A 310 7.69 -3.75 -4.71
C ASN A 310 8.50 -2.43 -4.85
N PRO A 311 7.89 -1.25 -4.59
CA PRO A 311 8.54 0.06 -4.73
C PRO A 311 9.73 0.25 -3.78
N LEU A 312 9.77 -0.45 -2.66
CA LEU A 312 10.89 -0.39 -1.72
C LEU A 312 12.14 -1.07 -2.29
N GLY A 313 11.98 -2.01 -3.23
CA GLY A 313 13.09 -2.58 -3.98
C GLY A 313 13.75 -1.56 -4.91
N ILE A 314 12.96 -0.67 -5.51
CA ILE A 314 13.48 0.47 -6.30
C ILE A 314 14.25 1.42 -5.39
N MET A 315 13.69 1.77 -4.24
CA MET A 315 14.37 2.64 -3.29
C MET A 315 15.67 2.04 -2.76
N ALA A 316 15.71 0.73 -2.50
CA ALA A 316 16.95 0.05 -2.14
C ALA A 316 18.03 0.21 -3.22
N LYS A 317 17.65 0.06 -4.50
CA LYS A 317 18.56 0.32 -5.64
C LYS A 317 18.99 1.79 -5.73
N GLN A 318 18.08 2.75 -5.49
CA GLN A 318 18.41 4.18 -5.43
C GLN A 318 19.44 4.51 -4.33
N LEU A 319 19.46 3.74 -3.25
CA LEU A 319 20.46 3.83 -2.18
C LEU A 319 21.78 3.10 -2.48
N GLY A 320 21.92 2.53 -3.69
CA GLY A 320 23.08 1.74 -4.08
C GLY A 320 23.17 0.39 -3.37
N ALA A 321 22.08 -0.10 -2.79
CA ALA A 321 22.06 -1.37 -2.07
C ALA A 321 21.75 -2.55 -3.00
N SER A 322 22.55 -3.61 -2.89
CA SER A 322 22.23 -4.91 -3.48
C SER A 322 21.33 -5.70 -2.52
N LEU A 323 20.19 -6.16 -3.02
CA LEU A 323 19.24 -6.96 -2.23
C LEU A 323 19.73 -8.40 -2.12
N PHE A 324 19.60 -8.98 -0.94
CA PHE A 324 19.99 -10.37 -0.69
C PHE A 324 18.76 -11.27 -0.73
N LYS A 325 18.67 -12.15 -1.74
CA LYS A 325 17.60 -13.14 -1.85
C LYS A 325 17.62 -14.08 -0.65
N VAL A 326 16.48 -14.26 0.00
CA VAL A 326 16.29 -15.30 1.02
C VAL A 326 16.30 -16.66 0.33
N ARG A 327 17.22 -17.55 0.73
CA ARG A 327 17.34 -18.90 0.19
C ARG A 327 16.14 -19.76 0.60
N ASP A 328 15.75 -20.66 -0.29
CA ASP A 328 14.60 -21.57 -0.08
C ASP A 328 14.89 -22.67 0.97
N LYS A 329 16.16 -22.94 1.29
CA LYS A 329 16.56 -24.00 2.21
C LYS A 329 16.21 -23.63 3.66
N CYS A 330 15.28 -24.36 4.26
CA CYS A 330 14.90 -24.24 5.67
C CYS A 330 14.87 -25.63 6.33
N PRO A 331 16.00 -26.16 6.83
CA PRO A 331 16.00 -27.41 7.55
C PRO A 331 15.18 -27.30 8.84
N LEU A 332 14.47 -28.37 9.20
CA LEU A 332 13.72 -28.48 10.44
C LEU A 332 14.45 -29.41 11.41
N TYR A 333 14.46 -29.04 12.69
CA TYR A 333 15.09 -29.81 13.75
C TYR A 333 14.04 -30.29 14.76
N ARG A 334 14.21 -31.54 15.20
CA ARG A 334 13.47 -32.11 16.31
C ARG A 334 13.94 -31.53 17.64
N MET A 335 13.23 -31.90 18.70
CA MET A 335 13.42 -31.46 20.08
C MET A 335 14.75 -31.95 20.65
N ASP A 336 15.25 -33.09 20.16
CA ASP A 336 16.57 -33.65 20.47
C ASP A 336 17.71 -33.04 19.62
N GLY A 337 17.40 -32.07 18.75
CA GLY A 337 18.35 -31.42 17.85
C GLY A 337 18.66 -32.19 16.57
N SER A 338 18.10 -33.39 16.37
CA SER A 338 18.30 -34.16 15.14
C SER A 338 17.53 -33.54 13.96
N PRO A 339 18.05 -33.61 12.73
CA PRO A 339 17.36 -33.09 11.55
C PRO A 339 16.16 -33.97 11.20
N VAL A 340 15.03 -33.33 10.88
CA VAL A 340 13.83 -33.99 10.37
C VAL A 340 14.13 -34.72 9.05
N ASP A 341 13.54 -35.90 8.88
CA ASP A 341 13.66 -36.66 7.63
C ASP A 341 13.07 -35.87 6.43
N PRO A 342 13.81 -35.66 5.34
CA PRO A 342 13.34 -34.85 4.21
C PRO A 342 12.09 -35.39 3.50
N ASP A 343 11.92 -36.72 3.44
CA ASP A 343 10.75 -37.32 2.79
C ASP A 343 9.50 -37.11 3.65
N MET A 344 9.65 -37.21 4.97
CA MET A 344 8.58 -36.90 5.91
C MET A 344 8.22 -35.41 5.93
N ASP A 345 9.19 -34.51 5.93
CA ASP A 345 8.96 -33.06 5.81
C ASP A 345 8.14 -32.75 4.55
N MET A 346 8.59 -33.25 3.39
CA MET A 346 7.89 -33.09 2.12
C MET A 346 6.48 -33.72 2.13
N LYS A 347 6.30 -34.87 2.79
CA LYS A 347 4.99 -35.53 2.95
C LYS A 347 4.02 -34.66 3.73
N VAL A 348 4.44 -34.13 4.88
CA VAL A 348 3.58 -33.29 5.74
C VAL A 348 3.32 -31.93 5.08
N GLU A 349 4.33 -31.31 4.46
CA GLU A 349 4.16 -30.08 3.68
C GLU A 349 3.11 -30.28 2.57
N THR A 350 3.19 -31.40 1.84
CA THR A 350 2.23 -31.73 0.77
C THR A 350 0.82 -31.93 1.33
N ALA A 351 0.67 -32.61 2.48
CA ALA A 351 -0.60 -32.80 3.14
C ALA A 351 -1.21 -31.47 3.60
N PHE A 352 -0.43 -30.62 4.29
CA PHE A 352 -0.84 -29.29 4.73
C PHE A 352 -1.35 -28.43 3.57
N ASN A 353 -0.59 -28.40 2.48
CA ASN A 353 -0.95 -27.69 1.25
C ASN A 353 -2.23 -28.20 0.59
N ARG A 354 -2.46 -29.51 0.66
CA ARG A 354 -3.69 -30.14 0.18
C ARG A 354 -4.89 -29.74 1.05
N LEU A 355 -4.71 -29.56 2.36
CA LEU A 355 -5.78 -29.11 3.26
C LEU A 355 -6.17 -27.65 3.00
N LEU A 356 -5.20 -26.75 2.78
CA LEU A 356 -5.48 -25.37 2.36
C LEU A 356 -6.26 -25.33 1.04
N ASP A 357 -5.92 -26.20 0.09
CA ASP A 357 -6.65 -26.37 -1.16
C ASP A 357 -8.12 -26.75 -0.96
N LYS A 358 -8.38 -27.64 0.00
CA LYS A 358 -9.72 -28.07 0.36
C LYS A 358 -10.48 -26.99 1.10
N ALA A 359 -9.82 -26.22 1.96
CA ALA A 359 -10.38 -25.04 2.61
C ALA A 359 -10.84 -24.00 1.57
N SER A 360 -10.03 -23.75 0.55
CA SER A 360 -10.38 -22.86 -0.56
C SER A 360 -11.60 -23.36 -1.35
N LYS A 361 -11.73 -24.67 -1.57
CA LYS A 361 -12.93 -25.25 -2.22
C LYS A 361 -14.15 -25.21 -1.30
N LEU A 362 -13.98 -25.45 -0.01
CA LEU A 362 -15.06 -25.43 0.97
C LEU A 362 -15.68 -24.04 1.07
N ARG A 363 -14.88 -22.97 1.14
CA ARG A 363 -15.44 -21.61 1.18
C ARG A 363 -16.30 -21.30 -0.05
N GLN A 364 -15.92 -21.79 -1.24
CA GLN A 364 -16.71 -21.61 -2.46
C GLN A 364 -18.06 -22.32 -2.37
N LEU A 365 -18.11 -23.49 -1.74
CA LEU A 365 -19.35 -24.25 -1.52
C LEU A 365 -20.22 -23.66 -0.41
N MET A 366 -19.62 -23.03 0.59
CA MET A 366 -20.32 -22.45 1.74
C MET A 366 -20.92 -21.06 1.47
N GLY A 367 -20.44 -20.35 0.44
CA GLY A 367 -20.89 -18.99 0.15
C GLY A 367 -20.69 -18.05 1.34
N GLU A 368 -21.71 -17.25 1.67
CA GLU A 368 -21.67 -16.27 2.76
C GLU A 368 -21.41 -16.90 4.14
N VAL A 369 -21.85 -18.14 4.38
CA VAL A 369 -21.64 -18.84 5.66
C VAL A 369 -20.15 -19.03 5.98
N SER A 370 -19.27 -19.01 4.96
CA SER A 370 -17.83 -19.10 5.18
C SER A 370 -17.24 -17.91 5.95
N MET A 371 -17.96 -16.78 6.03
CA MET A 371 -17.51 -15.59 6.76
C MET A 371 -17.51 -15.77 8.28
N ASP A 372 -18.34 -16.68 8.78
CA ASP A 372 -18.48 -17.00 10.22
C ASP A 372 -17.59 -18.17 10.65
N VAL A 373 -16.83 -18.76 9.72
CA VAL A 373 -15.97 -19.93 9.97
C VAL A 373 -14.51 -19.50 9.99
N SER A 374 -13.76 -20.03 10.96
CA SER A 374 -12.32 -19.82 11.00
C SER A 374 -11.56 -20.81 10.13
N LEU A 375 -10.45 -20.35 9.55
CA LEU A 375 -9.53 -21.21 8.80
C LEU A 375 -9.04 -22.39 9.63
N GLY A 376 -8.73 -22.14 10.92
CA GLY A 376 -8.28 -23.17 11.85
C GLY A 376 -9.31 -24.28 12.05
N ALA A 377 -10.60 -23.95 12.18
CA ALA A 377 -11.66 -24.95 12.30
C ALA A 377 -11.76 -25.84 11.04
N ALA A 378 -11.64 -25.24 9.85
CA ALA A 378 -11.65 -25.98 8.60
C ALA A 378 -10.43 -26.92 8.47
N LEU A 379 -9.23 -26.42 8.77
CA LEU A 379 -8.00 -27.21 8.70
C LEU A 379 -8.02 -28.40 9.66
N GLU A 380 -8.44 -28.18 10.90
CA GLU A 380 -8.52 -29.26 11.91
C GLU A 380 -9.56 -30.31 11.50
N THR A 381 -10.73 -29.87 11.02
CA THR A 381 -11.76 -30.80 10.52
C THR A 381 -11.24 -31.66 9.38
N PHE A 382 -10.56 -31.07 8.39
CA PHE A 382 -10.04 -31.86 7.27
C PHE A 382 -8.90 -32.79 7.66
N ARG A 383 -8.02 -32.37 8.57
CA ARG A 383 -6.96 -33.23 9.10
C ARG A 383 -7.56 -34.50 9.69
N GLN A 384 -8.59 -34.36 10.53
CA GLN A 384 -9.30 -35.49 11.14
C GLN A 384 -10.03 -36.37 10.12
N VAL A 385 -10.78 -35.78 9.18
CA VAL A 385 -11.57 -36.52 8.18
C VAL A 385 -10.68 -37.30 7.22
N TYR A 386 -9.59 -36.70 6.73
CA TYR A 386 -8.70 -37.35 5.77
C TYR A 386 -7.60 -38.18 6.42
N ARG A 387 -7.54 -38.20 7.76
CA ARG A 387 -6.48 -38.87 8.54
C ARG A 387 -5.09 -38.46 8.04
N ASP A 388 -4.90 -37.16 7.85
CA ASP A 388 -3.60 -36.57 7.55
C ASP A 388 -2.84 -36.29 8.85
N ALA A 389 -1.52 -36.46 8.84
CA ALA A 389 -0.66 -36.32 10.02
C ALA A 389 -1.14 -37.14 11.23
N VAL A 390 -0.88 -38.45 11.17
CA VAL A 390 -1.43 -39.45 12.08
C VAL A 390 -0.43 -39.83 13.17
N THR A 391 0.87 -39.82 12.87
CA THR A 391 1.91 -40.06 13.88
C THR A 391 2.18 -38.81 14.71
N GLU A 392 2.69 -38.97 15.93
CA GLU A 392 3.08 -37.82 16.79
C GLU A 392 4.07 -36.89 16.07
N GLU A 393 5.04 -37.48 15.36
CA GLU A 393 6.03 -36.72 14.60
C GLU A 393 5.41 -35.93 13.44
N GLU A 394 4.47 -36.53 12.69
CA GLU A 394 3.74 -35.82 11.64
C GLU A 394 2.87 -34.70 12.21
N ILE A 395 2.27 -34.88 13.39
CA ILE A 395 1.48 -33.86 14.09
C ILE A 395 2.37 -32.68 14.50
N ASN A 396 3.57 -32.93 15.01
CA ASN A 396 4.51 -31.88 15.39
C ASN A 396 4.96 -31.06 14.18
N LEU A 397 5.23 -31.71 13.04
CA LEU A 397 5.49 -31.04 11.76
C LEU A 397 4.28 -30.24 11.26
N PHE A 398 3.08 -30.80 11.36
CA PHE A 398 1.86 -30.11 10.98
C PHE A 398 1.64 -28.85 11.84
N ASN A 399 1.91 -28.94 13.14
CA ASN A 399 1.87 -27.80 14.06
C ASN A 399 2.91 -26.74 13.71
N TRP A 400 4.11 -27.13 13.23
CA TRP A 400 5.09 -26.17 12.74
C TRP A 400 4.59 -25.41 11.50
N HIS A 401 3.92 -26.08 10.55
CA HIS A 401 3.30 -25.39 9.41
C HIS A 401 2.15 -24.47 9.82
N LEU A 402 1.35 -24.87 10.82
CA LEU A 402 0.34 -23.98 11.41
C LEU A 402 1.00 -22.75 12.05
N ALA A 403 2.07 -22.93 12.82
CA ALA A 403 2.83 -21.82 13.41
C ALA A 403 3.40 -20.88 12.34
N ASN A 404 3.89 -21.43 11.23
CA ASN A 404 4.38 -20.64 10.09
C ASN A 404 3.25 -19.83 9.42
N LEU A 405 2.04 -20.39 9.34
CA LEU A 405 0.85 -19.68 8.86
C LEU A 405 0.38 -18.59 9.85
N GLU A 406 0.45 -18.85 11.16
CA GLU A 406 0.19 -17.86 12.20
C GLU A 406 1.22 -16.73 12.19
N TYR A 407 2.49 -17.04 11.91
CA TYR A 407 3.55 -16.05 11.66
C TYR A 407 3.20 -15.17 10.47
N ALA A 408 2.89 -15.77 9.31
CA ALA A 408 2.59 -15.02 8.10
C ALA A 408 1.44 -14.01 8.28
N ASN A 409 0.44 -14.36 9.09
CA ASN A 409 -0.74 -13.53 9.36
C ASN A 409 -0.66 -12.72 10.68
N ALA A 410 0.39 -12.92 11.48
CA ALA A 410 0.47 -12.53 12.90
C ALA A 410 -0.80 -12.84 13.71
N GLY A 411 -1.57 -13.86 13.31
CA GLY A 411 -2.91 -14.10 13.82
C GLY A 411 -3.12 -15.57 14.11
N LEU A 412 -3.96 -15.87 15.11
CA LEU A 412 -4.35 -17.24 15.41
C LEU A 412 -5.17 -17.80 14.25
N VAL A 413 -4.84 -18.99 13.75
CA VAL A 413 -5.64 -19.64 12.69
C VAL A 413 -7.10 -19.83 13.09
N SER A 414 -7.39 -19.95 14.39
CA SER A 414 -8.74 -20.02 14.96
C SER A 414 -9.53 -18.71 14.86
N LYS A 415 -8.87 -17.60 14.55
CA LYS A 415 -9.48 -16.26 14.39
C LYS A 415 -9.40 -15.74 12.95
N LEU A 416 -8.63 -16.37 12.06
CA LEU A 416 -8.54 -15.98 10.65
C LEU A 416 -9.79 -16.42 9.90
N SER A 417 -10.32 -15.52 9.06
CA SER A 417 -11.48 -15.79 8.21
C SER A 417 -11.19 -16.89 7.20
N LEU A 418 -12.00 -17.97 7.18
CA LEU A 418 -11.92 -18.96 6.11
C LEU A 418 -12.19 -18.33 4.75
N ALA A 419 -13.12 -17.38 4.68
CA ALA A 419 -13.52 -16.72 3.45
C ALA A 419 -12.40 -15.86 2.84
N PHE A 420 -11.69 -15.09 3.67
CA PHE A 420 -10.93 -13.92 3.20
C PHE A 420 -9.49 -13.81 3.72
N TRP A 421 -8.96 -14.79 4.46
CA TRP A 421 -7.59 -14.68 5.01
C TRP A 421 -6.49 -14.45 3.95
N ASP A 422 -6.67 -14.98 2.74
CA ASP A 422 -5.76 -14.91 1.58
C ASP A 422 -6.27 -13.97 0.47
N GLN A 423 -7.13 -13.00 0.80
CA GLN A 423 -7.72 -12.11 -0.22
C GLN A 423 -6.68 -11.23 -0.96
N ASP A 424 -5.49 -11.03 -0.38
CA ASP A 424 -4.37 -10.29 -0.96
C ASP A 424 -3.50 -11.13 -1.90
N ASP A 425 -3.61 -12.47 -1.90
CA ASP A 425 -2.81 -13.37 -2.73
C ASP A 425 -2.80 -13.05 -4.24
N PRO A 426 -3.92 -12.62 -4.87
CA PRO A 426 -3.93 -12.26 -6.29
C PRO A 426 -3.02 -11.08 -6.63
N TYR A 427 -2.65 -10.25 -5.65
CA TYR A 427 -1.89 -9.02 -5.85
C TYR A 427 -0.39 -9.16 -5.56
N ASP A 428 0.11 -10.37 -5.26
CA ASP A 428 1.53 -10.59 -4.98
C ASP A 428 2.45 -9.99 -6.07
N MET A 429 3.44 -9.20 -5.64
CA MET A 429 4.25 -8.32 -6.50
C MET A 429 5.33 -9.05 -7.32
N GLY A 430 5.45 -10.37 -7.16
CA GLY A 430 6.34 -11.24 -7.93
C GLY A 430 7.84 -10.96 -7.71
N GLY A 431 8.67 -11.93 -8.09
CA GLY A 431 10.11 -11.88 -7.83
C GLY A 431 10.49 -12.36 -6.43
N ASP A 432 11.80 -12.34 -6.15
CA ASP A 432 12.32 -12.94 -4.92
C ASP A 432 11.97 -12.11 -3.68
N HIS A 433 11.82 -12.81 -2.54
CA HIS A 433 11.83 -12.20 -1.21
C HIS A 433 13.27 -11.90 -0.82
N CYS A 434 13.53 -10.67 -0.37
CA CYS A 434 14.89 -10.23 -0.08
C CYS A 434 15.03 -9.54 1.27
N PHE A 435 16.22 -9.66 1.85
CA PHE A 435 16.71 -8.79 2.90
C PHE A 435 17.45 -7.59 2.32
N LEU A 436 17.42 -6.47 3.03
CA LEU A 436 18.24 -5.30 2.74
C LEU A 436 19.49 -5.33 3.63
N PRO A 437 20.71 -5.44 3.06
CA PRO A 437 21.93 -5.38 3.85
C PRO A 437 22.06 -4.09 4.66
N GLY A 438 22.33 -4.23 5.96
CA GLY A 438 22.34 -3.13 6.95
C GLY A 438 20.96 -2.77 7.52
N GLY A 439 19.90 -3.51 7.16
CA GLY A 439 18.55 -3.40 7.73
C GLY A 439 17.66 -2.34 7.09
N ASN A 440 16.34 -2.52 7.23
CA ASN A 440 15.33 -1.67 6.59
C ASN A 440 15.25 -0.23 7.13
N GLY A 441 15.89 0.05 8.27
CA GLY A 441 16.06 1.38 8.84
C GLY A 441 16.80 2.34 7.90
N ARG A 442 17.58 1.84 6.95
CA ARG A 442 18.19 2.64 5.89
C ARG A 442 17.14 3.30 4.99
N LEU A 443 16.06 2.60 4.66
CA LEU A 443 14.94 3.16 3.89
C LEU A 443 14.26 4.29 4.68
N ILE A 444 14.06 4.08 5.99
CA ILE A 444 13.46 5.08 6.88
C ILE A 444 14.33 6.32 6.98
N GLN A 445 15.64 6.16 7.21
CA GLN A 445 16.58 7.26 7.30
C GLN A 445 16.57 8.11 6.02
N ALA A 446 16.59 7.47 4.85
CA ALA A 446 16.55 8.15 3.56
C ALA A 446 15.22 8.89 3.32
N LEU A 447 14.08 8.32 3.73
CA LEU A 447 12.79 8.98 3.60
C LEU A 447 12.63 10.17 4.56
N ALA A 448 13.12 10.03 5.79
CA ALA A 448 13.02 11.05 6.83
C ALA A 448 13.95 12.26 6.59
N GLU A 449 14.96 12.12 5.73
CA GLU A 449 15.87 13.21 5.37
C GLU A 449 15.09 14.42 4.84
N ASN A 450 15.31 15.58 5.49
CA ASN A 450 14.67 16.86 5.20
C ASN A 450 13.14 16.89 5.40
N VAL A 451 12.55 15.91 6.09
CA VAL A 451 11.14 15.94 6.49
C VAL A 451 11.01 16.62 7.87
N PRO A 452 10.10 17.60 8.05
CA PRO A 452 9.88 18.28 9.33
C PRO A 452 9.13 17.38 10.32
N ILE A 453 9.87 16.55 11.06
CA ILE A 453 9.35 15.61 12.05
C ILE A 453 9.55 16.16 13.46
N LEU A 454 8.48 16.19 14.24
CA LEU A 454 8.48 16.48 15.67
C LEU A 454 8.32 15.17 16.45
N TYR A 455 9.42 14.72 17.05
CA TYR A 455 9.46 13.52 17.88
C TYR A 455 8.89 13.74 19.28
N GLU A 456 8.55 12.65 19.94
CA GLU A 456 7.99 12.64 21.30
C GLU A 456 6.71 13.49 21.41
N LYS A 457 5.91 13.48 20.35
CA LYS A 457 4.60 14.13 20.24
C LYS A 457 3.51 13.09 20.14
N THR A 458 3.13 12.52 21.29
CA THR A 458 1.95 11.65 21.37
C THR A 458 0.70 12.47 21.12
N VAL A 459 -0.05 12.14 20.07
CA VAL A 459 -1.33 12.77 19.76
C VAL A 459 -2.44 12.10 20.57
N HIS A 460 -3.32 12.92 21.16
CA HIS A 460 -4.43 12.45 22.00
C HIS A 460 -5.80 12.90 21.49
N THR A 461 -5.84 13.96 20.67
CA THR A 461 -7.09 14.47 20.11
C THR A 461 -6.87 15.02 18.70
N ILE A 462 -7.78 14.69 17.79
CA ILE A 462 -7.84 15.22 16.43
C ILE A 462 -9.23 15.84 16.26
N ARG A 463 -9.28 17.17 16.16
CA ARG A 463 -10.48 17.92 15.81
C ARG A 463 -10.46 18.25 14.32
N TYR A 464 -11.57 18.08 13.63
CA TYR A 464 -11.69 18.38 12.20
C TYR A 464 -13.06 18.96 11.87
N GLY A 465 -13.11 19.87 10.90
CA GLY A 465 -14.34 20.52 10.47
C GLY A 465 -14.15 21.42 9.25
N SER A 466 -15.15 22.26 8.97
CA SER A 466 -15.13 23.19 7.82
C SER A 466 -13.92 24.12 7.82
N ASP A 467 -13.38 24.45 8.99
CA ASP A 467 -12.29 25.41 9.16
C ASP A 467 -10.89 24.78 9.11
N GLY A 468 -10.79 23.45 8.99
CA GLY A 468 -9.52 22.74 8.97
C GLY A 468 -9.43 21.66 10.05
N VAL A 469 -8.22 21.47 10.58
CA VAL A 469 -7.90 20.47 11.60
C VAL A 469 -7.10 21.08 12.74
N GLN A 470 -7.32 20.57 13.95
CA GLN A 470 -6.51 20.84 15.13
C GLN A 470 -6.09 19.52 15.76
N VAL A 471 -4.77 19.29 15.86
CA VAL A 471 -4.19 18.07 16.41
C VAL A 471 -3.51 18.40 17.74
N THR A 472 -3.98 17.80 18.83
CA THR A 472 -3.46 18.03 20.18
C THR A 472 -2.47 16.94 20.56
N ALA A 473 -1.23 17.33 20.85
CA ALA A 473 -0.18 16.46 21.37
C ALA A 473 0.42 17.03 22.66
N GLY A 474 0.13 16.39 23.80
CA GLY A 474 0.39 16.96 25.12
C GLY A 474 -0.31 18.31 25.29
N ASN A 475 0.46 19.35 25.67
CA ASN A 475 -0.05 20.71 25.86
C ASN A 475 0.04 21.58 24.58
N GLN A 476 0.37 20.98 23.43
CA GLN A 476 0.54 21.70 22.16
C GLN A 476 -0.60 21.38 21.20
N VAL A 477 -1.03 22.40 20.47
CA VAL A 477 -2.04 22.28 19.41
C VAL A 477 -1.38 22.63 18.08
N PHE A 478 -1.55 21.75 17.10
CA PHE A 478 -1.04 21.91 15.74
C PHE A 478 -2.23 22.10 14.80
N GLU A 479 -2.28 23.25 14.12
CA GLU A 479 -3.36 23.58 13.19
C GLU A 479 -2.93 23.31 11.75
N GLY A 480 -3.89 22.88 10.93
CA GLY A 480 -3.68 22.65 9.51
C GLY A 480 -4.98 22.74 8.70
N ASP A 481 -4.85 22.78 7.38
CA ASP A 481 -5.99 22.68 6.47
C ASP A 481 -6.52 21.25 6.39
N MET A 482 -5.62 20.27 6.51
CA MET A 482 -5.92 18.84 6.48
C MET A 482 -5.00 18.06 7.43
N ALA A 483 -5.44 16.89 7.88
CA ALA A 483 -4.61 15.94 8.61
C ALA A 483 -4.59 14.57 7.92
N LEU A 484 -3.46 13.88 8.04
CA LEU A 484 -3.30 12.48 7.65
C LEU A 484 -2.98 11.63 8.89
N CYS A 485 -3.90 10.75 9.27
CA CYS A 485 -3.71 9.83 10.37
C CYS A 485 -3.08 8.52 9.87
N THR A 486 -1.88 8.19 10.36
CA THR A 486 -1.16 6.95 9.98
C THR A 486 -0.89 6.03 11.16
N VAL A 487 -1.62 6.22 12.26
CA VAL A 487 -1.44 5.42 13.47
C VAL A 487 -1.83 3.95 13.21
N PRO A 488 -1.16 2.98 13.85
CA PRO A 488 -1.49 1.57 13.68
C PRO A 488 -2.94 1.24 14.07
N LEU A 489 -3.52 0.22 13.44
CA LEU A 489 -4.88 -0.24 13.75
C LEU A 489 -5.05 -0.58 15.24
N GLY A 490 -4.04 -1.15 15.91
CA GLY A 490 -4.06 -1.37 17.35
C GLY A 490 -4.27 -0.09 18.19
N VAL A 491 -3.70 1.04 17.75
CA VAL A 491 -3.89 2.35 18.37
C VAL A 491 -5.31 2.89 18.11
N LEU A 492 -5.87 2.68 16.92
CA LEU A 492 -7.27 3.03 16.65
C LEU A 492 -8.23 2.19 17.50
N LYS A 493 -7.98 0.89 17.63
CA LYS A 493 -8.78 -0.05 18.42
C LYS A 493 -8.79 0.27 19.92
N SER A 494 -7.70 0.84 20.46
CA SER A 494 -7.62 1.18 21.88
C SER A 494 -8.42 2.43 22.25
N GLY A 495 -8.82 3.25 21.26
CA GLY A 495 -9.51 4.51 21.51
C GLY A 495 -8.65 5.58 22.18
N SER A 496 -7.32 5.44 22.17
CA SER A 496 -6.40 6.38 22.83
C SER A 496 -6.36 7.77 22.19
N ILE A 497 -6.84 7.89 20.94
CA ILE A 497 -6.98 9.16 20.23
C ILE A 497 -8.47 9.51 20.13
N LYS A 498 -8.85 10.64 20.69
CA LYS A 498 -10.19 11.19 20.59
C LYS A 498 -10.38 11.93 19.26
N PHE A 499 -11.35 11.52 18.46
CA PHE A 499 -11.76 12.24 17.26
C PHE A 499 -12.93 13.18 17.58
N VAL A 500 -12.90 14.42 17.10
CA VAL A 500 -13.98 15.40 17.27
C VAL A 500 -14.31 16.09 15.94
N PRO A 501 -15.50 15.87 15.35
CA PRO A 501 -16.55 14.93 15.80
C PRO A 501 -16.07 13.47 15.77
N GLU A 502 -16.87 12.58 16.34
CA GLU A 502 -16.57 11.14 16.31
C GLU A 502 -16.50 10.60 14.88
N LEU A 503 -15.71 9.55 14.67
CA LEU A 503 -15.62 8.89 13.37
C LEU A 503 -16.97 8.27 12.98
N PRO A 504 -17.30 8.20 11.67
CA PRO A 504 -18.51 7.54 11.22
C PRO A 504 -18.62 6.10 11.71
N GLN A 505 -19.84 5.65 12.06
CA GLN A 505 -20.08 4.32 12.64
C GLN A 505 -19.50 3.19 11.78
N ARG A 506 -19.67 3.26 10.45
CA ARG A 506 -19.11 2.28 9.52
C ARG A 506 -17.59 2.11 9.67
N LYS A 507 -16.87 3.21 9.92
CA LYS A 507 -15.42 3.20 10.16
C LYS A 507 -15.06 2.62 11.53
N LEU A 508 -15.83 2.95 12.57
CA LEU A 508 -15.66 2.35 13.90
C LEU A 508 -15.90 0.84 13.87
N ASP A 509 -16.91 0.38 13.13
CA ASP A 509 -17.20 -1.05 12.99
C ASP A 509 -16.09 -1.77 12.21
N GLY A 510 -15.55 -1.15 11.13
CA GLY A 510 -14.40 -1.68 10.41
C GLY A 510 -13.14 -1.78 11.29
N ILE A 511 -12.86 -0.73 12.09
CA ILE A 511 -11.79 -0.74 13.09
C ILE A 511 -12.00 -1.89 14.07
N LYS A 512 -13.24 -2.17 14.50
CA LYS A 512 -13.56 -3.26 15.43
C LYS A 512 -13.40 -4.64 14.79
N ARG A 513 -13.92 -4.85 13.58
CA ARG A 513 -13.94 -6.15 12.87
C ARG A 513 -12.56 -6.62 12.44
N LEU A 514 -11.73 -5.76 11.85
CA LEU A 514 -10.40 -6.14 11.38
C LEU A 514 -9.57 -6.77 12.51
N GLY A 515 -8.84 -7.83 12.20
CA GLY A 515 -7.90 -8.42 13.15
C GLY A 515 -6.66 -7.55 13.29
N PHE A 516 -6.07 -7.52 14.48
CA PHE A 516 -4.76 -6.91 14.69
C PHE A 516 -3.87 -7.89 15.45
N GLY A 517 -2.87 -8.38 14.72
CA GLY A 517 -2.06 -9.52 15.10
C GLY A 517 -0.89 -9.20 16.02
N LEU A 518 -0.20 -10.25 16.47
CA LEU A 518 1.00 -10.16 17.27
C LEU A 518 2.06 -11.17 16.82
N LEU A 519 3.29 -10.67 16.66
CA LEU A 519 4.50 -11.39 16.31
C LEU A 519 5.67 -10.69 17.00
N ASN A 520 6.51 -11.45 17.67
CA ASN A 520 7.70 -10.95 18.33
C ASN A 520 8.98 -11.67 17.87
N LYS A 521 10.13 -11.08 18.21
CA LYS A 521 11.46 -11.60 17.89
C LYS A 521 12.39 -11.54 19.10
N VAL A 522 13.31 -12.49 19.15
CA VAL A 522 14.51 -12.46 20.01
C VAL A 522 15.72 -12.31 19.10
N ALA A 523 16.37 -11.15 19.12
CA ALA A 523 17.62 -10.92 18.40
C ALA A 523 18.82 -11.19 19.31
N MET A 524 19.80 -11.95 18.82
CA MET A 524 21.00 -12.32 19.57
C MET A 524 22.25 -12.13 18.71
N LEU A 525 23.15 -11.26 19.19
CA LEU A 525 24.46 -11.04 18.60
C LEU A 525 25.47 -11.97 19.27
N PHE A 526 26.18 -12.78 18.50
CA PHE A 526 27.18 -13.73 19.01
C PHE A 526 28.62 -13.27 18.75
N PRO A 527 29.64 -13.92 19.32
CA PRO A 527 31.04 -13.65 18.98
C PRO A 527 31.44 -14.13 17.57
N TYR A 528 30.85 -15.23 17.10
CA TYR A 528 31.11 -15.82 15.77
C TYR A 528 29.87 -16.56 15.25
N VAL A 529 29.83 -16.81 13.94
CA VAL A 529 28.76 -17.61 13.29
C VAL A 529 29.05 -19.10 13.54
N PHE A 530 28.23 -19.76 14.34
CA PHE A 530 28.34 -21.21 14.60
C PHE A 530 27.34 -22.07 13.80
N TRP A 531 26.31 -21.45 13.24
CA TRP A 531 25.22 -22.11 12.50
C TRP A 531 25.46 -22.25 10.99
N GLY A 532 26.65 -21.85 10.51
CA GLY A 532 26.98 -21.80 9.09
C GLY A 532 26.46 -20.55 8.37
N THR A 533 26.98 -20.31 7.16
CA THR A 533 26.58 -19.19 6.29
C THR A 533 25.78 -19.64 5.06
N ASP A 534 25.56 -20.94 4.89
CA ASP A 534 24.77 -21.54 3.81
C ASP A 534 23.25 -21.51 4.08
N LEU A 535 22.84 -21.18 5.31
CA LEU A 535 21.45 -21.11 5.77
C LEU A 535 21.03 -19.67 6.09
N ASP A 536 19.87 -19.27 5.56
CA ASP A 536 19.18 -18.04 5.97
C ASP A 536 18.10 -18.31 7.01
N THR A 537 17.55 -19.53 7.01
CA THR A 537 16.42 -19.90 7.88
C THR A 537 16.55 -21.35 8.34
N PHE A 538 16.11 -21.66 9.55
CA PHE A 538 15.88 -23.04 10.01
C PHE A 538 14.76 -23.08 11.07
N GLY A 539 14.07 -24.21 11.15
CA GLY A 539 12.94 -24.39 12.06
C GLY A 539 13.23 -25.35 13.21
N HIS A 540 12.47 -25.23 14.28
CA HIS A 540 12.52 -26.10 15.45
C HIS A 540 11.08 -26.56 15.78
N LEU A 541 10.90 -27.86 15.96
CA LEU A 541 9.62 -28.47 16.29
C LEU A 541 9.31 -28.36 17.80
N THR A 542 8.07 -28.66 18.18
CA THR A 542 7.67 -28.82 19.58
C THR A 542 6.57 -29.86 19.69
N GLU A 543 6.49 -30.53 20.84
CA GLU A 543 5.45 -31.52 21.15
C GLU A 543 4.19 -30.88 21.70
N ASP A 544 4.28 -29.66 22.24
CA ASP A 544 3.13 -28.93 22.80
C ASP A 544 2.48 -28.05 21.71
N PRO A 545 1.27 -28.40 21.22
CA PRO A 545 0.60 -27.63 20.17
C PRO A 545 0.27 -26.20 20.60
N SER A 546 0.10 -25.94 21.90
CA SER A 546 -0.13 -24.59 22.42
C SER A 546 1.13 -23.72 22.33
N ARG A 547 2.32 -24.33 22.23
CA ARG A 547 3.62 -23.65 22.12
C ARG A 547 4.19 -23.69 20.71
N ARG A 548 3.43 -24.14 19.70
CA ARG A 548 3.90 -24.30 18.31
C ARG A 548 4.60 -23.09 17.70
N GLY A 549 4.21 -21.88 18.11
CA GLY A 549 4.79 -20.64 17.62
C GLY A 549 5.97 -20.11 18.43
N GLU A 550 6.42 -20.82 19.47
CA GLU A 550 7.49 -20.38 20.36
C GLU A 550 8.86 -20.76 19.80
N PHE A 551 9.64 -19.75 19.38
CA PHE A 551 10.99 -19.93 18.83
C PHE A 551 11.07 -20.97 17.70
N PHE A 552 9.98 -21.10 16.94
CA PHE A 552 9.78 -22.17 15.96
C PHE A 552 10.58 -21.96 14.66
N LEU A 553 11.01 -20.72 14.39
CA LEU A 553 11.72 -20.32 13.17
C LEU A 553 12.82 -19.32 13.52
N PHE A 554 14.01 -19.58 12.98
CA PHE A 554 15.19 -18.75 13.14
C PHE A 554 15.60 -18.13 11.82
N TYR A 555 15.97 -16.85 11.84
CA TYR A 555 16.59 -16.15 10.72
C TYR A 555 18.05 -15.86 11.01
N SER A 556 18.92 -16.33 10.12
CA SER A 556 20.33 -15.99 10.06
C SER A 556 20.51 -14.67 9.32
N TYR A 557 21.07 -13.69 10.02
CA TYR A 557 21.40 -12.39 9.45
C TYR A 557 22.90 -12.27 9.15
N ALA A 558 23.66 -13.37 9.27
CA ALA A 558 25.12 -13.38 9.12
C ALA A 558 25.59 -12.75 7.80
N THR A 559 24.83 -12.93 6.72
CA THR A 559 25.16 -12.43 5.37
C THR A 559 24.70 -10.98 5.12
N VAL A 560 23.79 -10.44 5.95
CA VAL A 560 23.09 -9.17 5.67
C VAL A 560 23.21 -8.12 6.76
N ALA A 561 23.41 -8.50 8.02
CA ALA A 561 23.49 -7.55 9.13
C ALA A 561 24.88 -6.97 9.36
N GLY A 562 25.92 -7.53 8.72
CA GLY A 562 27.32 -7.15 8.95
C GLY A 562 27.98 -7.83 10.16
N GLY A 563 27.30 -8.78 10.81
CA GLY A 563 27.83 -9.52 11.95
C GLY A 563 27.04 -10.80 12.26
N PRO A 564 27.54 -11.65 13.18
CA PRO A 564 26.94 -12.93 13.60
C PRO A 564 25.66 -12.73 14.41
N LEU A 565 24.56 -12.48 13.70
CA LEU A 565 23.25 -12.18 14.28
C LEU A 565 22.24 -13.27 13.91
N LEU A 566 21.53 -13.78 14.93
CA LEU A 566 20.36 -14.66 14.78
C LEU A 566 19.12 -13.98 15.34
N LEU A 567 17.97 -14.22 14.70
CA LEU A 567 16.66 -13.83 15.20
C LEU A 567 15.78 -15.08 15.36
N ALA A 568 15.26 -15.33 16.56
CA ALA A 568 14.22 -16.33 16.81
C ALA A 568 12.84 -15.68 16.78
N LEU A 569 11.87 -16.29 16.11
CA LEU A 569 10.52 -15.77 15.94
C LEU A 569 9.54 -16.37 16.96
N VAL A 570 8.59 -15.55 17.40
CA VAL A 570 7.53 -15.95 18.33
C VAL A 570 6.16 -15.54 17.78
N ALA A 571 5.35 -16.51 17.38
CA ALA A 571 4.07 -16.33 16.69
C ALA A 571 2.90 -17.03 17.41
N GLY A 572 1.68 -16.83 16.92
CA GLY A 572 0.48 -17.49 17.43
C GLY A 572 0.21 -17.18 18.90
N GLU A 573 -0.33 -18.17 19.63
CA GLU A 573 -0.62 -18.02 21.08
C GLU A 573 0.63 -17.76 21.91
N ALA A 574 1.78 -18.30 21.49
CA ALA A 574 3.06 -18.09 22.15
C ALA A 574 3.45 -16.61 22.16
N ALA A 575 3.14 -15.84 21.12
CA ALA A 575 3.46 -14.41 21.06
C ALA A 575 2.78 -13.59 22.16
N HIS A 576 1.57 -13.97 22.57
CA HIS A 576 0.84 -13.32 23.65
C HIS A 576 1.44 -13.65 25.03
N ARG A 577 1.76 -14.92 25.29
CA ARG A 577 2.44 -15.32 26.54
C ARG A 577 3.84 -14.70 26.64
N PHE A 578 4.51 -14.56 25.50
CA PHE A 578 5.85 -13.99 25.41
C PHE A 578 5.90 -12.53 25.86
N GLU A 579 4.82 -11.75 25.75
CA GLU A 579 4.80 -10.34 26.18
C GLU A 579 5.10 -10.16 27.68
N THR A 580 4.72 -11.14 28.51
CA THR A 580 4.97 -11.10 29.96
C THR A 580 6.15 -11.95 30.41
N LEU A 581 6.76 -12.74 29.52
CA LEU A 581 7.93 -13.56 29.83
C LEU A 581 9.16 -12.67 30.10
N PRO A 582 9.96 -12.91 31.15
CA PRO A 582 11.21 -12.19 31.36
C PRO A 582 12.18 -12.36 30.18
N PRO A 583 12.88 -11.30 29.72
CA PRO A 583 13.82 -11.40 28.61
C PRO A 583 14.96 -12.39 28.84
N THR A 584 15.41 -12.57 30.09
CA THR A 584 16.44 -13.56 30.46
C THR A 584 15.97 -14.98 30.16
N ASP A 585 14.74 -15.31 30.55
CA ASP A 585 14.17 -16.64 30.41
C ASP A 585 13.92 -16.97 28.94
N ALA A 586 13.49 -15.96 28.16
CA ALA A 586 13.40 -16.07 26.70
C ALA A 586 14.76 -16.43 26.07
N VAL A 587 15.81 -15.69 26.43
CA VAL A 587 17.16 -15.93 25.91
C VAL A 587 17.67 -17.31 26.33
N THR A 588 17.46 -17.71 27.58
CA THR A 588 17.84 -19.03 28.08
C THR A 588 17.16 -20.15 27.29
N GLN A 589 15.86 -20.04 27.03
CA GLN A 589 15.12 -21.04 26.24
C GLN A 589 15.64 -21.12 24.81
N VAL A 590 15.91 -19.98 24.18
CA VAL A 590 16.47 -19.97 22.82
C VAL A 590 17.87 -20.59 22.80
N LEU A 591 18.73 -20.29 23.79
CA LEU A 591 20.05 -20.89 23.90
C LEU A 591 19.99 -22.40 24.15
N GLN A 592 19.02 -22.89 24.92
CA GLN A 592 18.80 -24.33 25.10
C GLN A 592 18.46 -25.02 23.77
N ILE A 593 17.59 -24.43 22.95
CA ILE A 593 17.28 -24.94 21.60
C ILE A 593 18.55 -24.99 20.75
N LEU A 594 19.31 -23.89 20.70
CA LEU A 594 20.54 -23.82 19.90
C LEU A 594 21.59 -24.82 20.38
N LYS A 595 21.80 -24.96 21.69
CA LYS A 595 22.73 -25.94 22.27
C LYS A 595 22.30 -27.37 21.93
N GLY A 596 21.00 -27.67 22.04
CA GLY A 596 20.43 -28.97 21.65
C GLY A 596 20.67 -29.31 20.18
N ILE A 597 20.60 -28.33 19.27
CA ILE A 597 20.87 -28.55 17.84
C ILE A 597 22.38 -28.73 17.57
N TYR A 598 23.22 -27.84 18.08
CA TYR A 598 24.60 -27.71 17.60
C TYR A 598 25.65 -28.45 18.45
N GLU A 599 25.47 -28.57 19.77
CA GLU A 599 26.47 -29.25 20.62
C GLU A 599 26.61 -30.75 20.33
N PRO A 600 25.54 -31.52 20.03
CA PRO A 600 25.66 -32.92 19.60
C PRO A 600 26.46 -33.10 18.31
N GLN A 601 26.57 -32.05 17.49
CA GLN A 601 27.38 -32.03 16.27
C GLN A 601 28.84 -31.61 16.53
N GLY A 602 29.24 -31.43 17.80
CA GLY A 602 30.57 -30.97 18.20
C GLY A 602 30.76 -29.46 18.05
N ILE A 603 29.70 -28.68 17.87
CA ILE A 603 29.75 -27.23 17.70
C ILE A 603 29.38 -26.54 19.02
N THR A 604 30.34 -25.83 19.62
CA THR A 604 30.11 -25.07 20.85
C THR A 604 29.29 -23.80 20.56
N VAL A 605 28.15 -23.66 21.23
CA VAL A 605 27.30 -22.47 21.18
C VAL A 605 27.78 -21.46 22.22
N PRO A 606 28.33 -20.30 21.81
CA PRO A 606 28.80 -19.28 22.74
C PRO A 606 27.64 -18.50 23.35
N GLU A 607 27.89 -17.86 24.49
CA GLU A 607 26.93 -16.90 25.06
C GLU A 607 26.83 -15.65 24.15
N PRO A 608 25.62 -15.07 24.03
CA PRO A 608 25.41 -13.89 23.18
C PRO A 608 26.05 -12.66 23.82
N LEU A 609 26.69 -11.83 22.98
CA LEU A 609 27.28 -10.55 23.36
C LEU A 609 26.21 -9.49 23.67
N GLN A 610 25.07 -9.55 22.98
CA GLN A 610 23.94 -8.67 23.22
C GLN A 610 22.65 -9.36 22.78
N THR A 611 21.56 -9.14 23.53
CA THR A 611 20.24 -9.67 23.22
C THR A 611 19.16 -8.58 23.25
N VAL A 612 18.11 -8.77 22.46
CA VAL A 612 16.94 -7.88 22.43
C VAL A 612 15.68 -8.71 22.19
N CYS A 613 14.71 -8.61 23.09
CA CYS A 613 13.36 -9.16 22.90
C CYS A 613 12.40 -8.04 22.50
N THR A 614 11.59 -8.25 21.47
CA THR A 614 10.52 -7.30 21.12
C THR A 614 9.26 -7.57 21.95
N ARG A 615 8.46 -6.51 22.11
CA ARG A 615 7.20 -6.47 22.86
C ARG A 615 6.20 -5.58 22.11
N TRP A 616 5.82 -6.00 20.90
CA TRP A 616 4.97 -5.19 20.02
C TRP A 616 3.55 -5.01 20.58
N GLY A 617 3.06 -5.97 21.36
CA GLY A 617 1.75 -5.91 22.02
C GLY A 617 1.73 -4.91 23.17
N GLY A 618 2.79 -4.85 23.97
CA GLY A 618 2.97 -3.86 25.04
C GLY A 618 3.41 -2.47 24.56
N ASP A 619 3.78 -2.31 23.29
CA ASP A 619 4.22 -1.04 22.73
C ASP A 619 3.03 -0.06 22.56
N PRO A 620 2.99 1.08 23.28
CA PRO A 620 1.83 1.98 23.27
C PRO A 620 1.60 2.66 21.91
N PHE A 621 2.59 2.68 21.03
CA PHE A 621 2.51 3.29 19.69
C PHE A 621 2.24 2.25 18.61
N SER A 622 1.96 0.99 18.96
CA SER A 622 1.64 -0.06 17.99
C SER A 622 0.52 -0.97 18.47
N LEU A 623 0.59 -1.45 19.72
CA LEU A 623 -0.41 -2.34 20.34
C LEU A 623 -0.65 -3.63 19.54
N GLY A 624 0.43 -4.18 18.99
CA GLY A 624 0.45 -5.32 18.08
C GLY A 624 1.39 -5.11 16.90
N SER A 625 1.37 -6.09 15.98
CA SER A 625 2.30 -6.18 14.86
C SER A 625 1.67 -5.66 13.57
N TYR A 626 0.66 -6.33 13.00
CA TYR A 626 0.00 -5.92 11.76
C TYR A 626 -1.39 -6.51 11.62
N SER A 627 -2.22 -5.95 10.74
CA SER A 627 -3.60 -6.41 10.57
C SER A 627 -3.70 -7.77 9.89
N ASN A 628 -4.85 -8.42 10.08
CA ASN A 628 -5.26 -9.60 9.32
C ASN A 628 -6.78 -9.61 9.15
N VAL A 629 -7.27 -10.47 8.27
CA VAL A 629 -8.72 -10.62 8.08
C VAL A 629 -9.25 -11.63 9.08
N ALA A 630 -9.84 -11.12 10.16
CA ALA A 630 -10.48 -11.93 11.18
C ALA A 630 -11.83 -12.48 10.69
N VAL A 631 -12.34 -13.52 11.36
CA VAL A 631 -13.73 -14.00 11.18
C VAL A 631 -14.71 -12.82 11.31
N GLY A 632 -15.65 -12.72 10.38
CA GLY A 632 -16.60 -11.62 10.27
C GLY A 632 -16.06 -10.32 9.64
N ALA A 633 -14.76 -10.23 9.33
CA ALA A 633 -14.18 -9.11 8.58
C ALA A 633 -14.00 -9.46 7.09
N SER A 634 -13.85 -8.45 6.23
CA SER A 634 -13.55 -8.62 4.80
C SER A 634 -12.50 -7.63 4.31
N GLY A 635 -12.16 -7.75 3.02
CA GLY A 635 -11.35 -6.75 2.33
C GLY A 635 -11.93 -5.34 2.37
N ASP A 636 -13.25 -5.23 2.38
CA ASP A 636 -13.95 -3.94 2.34
C ASP A 636 -13.69 -3.12 3.62
N ASP A 637 -13.37 -3.79 4.74
CA ASP A 637 -13.02 -3.09 5.97
C ASP A 637 -11.71 -2.30 5.84
N TYR A 638 -10.76 -2.74 4.99
CA TYR A 638 -9.56 -1.97 4.66
C TYR A 638 -9.91 -0.71 3.85
N ASP A 639 -10.84 -0.85 2.89
CA ASP A 639 -11.29 0.24 2.04
C ASP A 639 -12.06 1.29 2.87
N ILE A 640 -12.96 0.84 3.75
CA ILE A 640 -13.66 1.67 4.75
C ILE A 640 -12.65 2.42 5.64
N LEU A 641 -11.58 1.75 6.08
CA LEU A 641 -10.59 2.39 6.92
C LEU A 641 -9.80 3.47 6.17
N ALA A 642 -9.62 3.33 4.85
CA ALA A 642 -8.97 4.33 3.99
C ALA A 642 -9.82 5.58 3.74
N GLU A 643 -11.17 5.49 3.83
CA GLU A 643 -12.07 6.61 3.52
C GLU A 643 -11.71 7.89 4.30
N SER A 644 -11.64 9.04 3.61
CA SER A 644 -11.47 10.33 4.29
C SER A 644 -12.76 10.78 4.98
N VAL A 645 -12.65 11.64 6.00
CA VAL A 645 -13.79 12.19 6.74
C VAL A 645 -13.75 13.72 6.82
N GLY A 646 -14.90 14.32 7.13
CA GLY A 646 -15.05 15.77 7.28
C GLY A 646 -14.90 16.53 5.96
N ASP A 647 -15.39 15.99 4.85
CA ASP A 647 -15.23 16.57 3.49
C ASP A 647 -13.75 16.73 3.08
N GLY A 648 -12.99 15.64 3.22
CA GLY A 648 -11.56 15.60 2.89
C GLY A 648 -10.72 16.50 3.80
N ARG A 649 -10.99 16.48 5.11
CA ARG A 649 -10.20 17.18 6.13
C ARG A 649 -9.29 16.24 6.89
N LEU A 650 -9.76 15.02 7.16
CA LEU A 650 -8.98 13.99 7.84
C LEU A 650 -8.91 12.74 6.95
N PHE A 651 -7.69 12.32 6.64
CA PHE A 651 -7.37 11.17 5.78
C PHE A 651 -6.71 10.07 6.59
N PHE A 652 -6.68 8.85 6.04
CA PHE A 652 -6.12 7.67 6.69
C PHE A 652 -5.19 6.91 5.75
N ALA A 653 -3.96 6.67 6.20
CA ALA A 653 -2.99 5.82 5.52
C ALA A 653 -2.37 4.82 6.50
N GLY A 654 -1.58 3.88 5.98
CA GLY A 654 -0.96 2.81 6.74
C GLY A 654 -1.36 1.45 6.22
N GLU A 655 -0.65 0.41 6.66
CA GLU A 655 -0.85 -0.97 6.16
C GLU A 655 -2.30 -1.46 6.32
N ALA A 656 -3.03 -1.02 7.35
CA ALA A 656 -4.42 -1.38 7.58
C ALA A 656 -5.42 -0.61 6.69
N THR A 657 -4.96 0.19 5.73
CA THR A 657 -5.81 1.01 4.83
C THR A 657 -5.69 0.59 3.37
N THR A 658 -5.17 -0.62 3.09
CA THR A 658 -5.07 -1.13 1.73
C THR A 658 -5.52 -2.58 1.66
N ARG A 659 -6.55 -2.84 0.86
CA ARG A 659 -7.05 -4.19 0.61
C ARG A 659 -6.07 -5.07 -0.13
N ARG A 660 -5.32 -4.49 -1.08
CA ARG A 660 -4.43 -5.23 -1.98
C ARG A 660 -3.09 -5.62 -1.33
N TYR A 661 -2.60 -4.79 -0.41
CA TYR A 661 -1.27 -4.96 0.21
C TYR A 661 -1.27 -4.80 1.74
N PRO A 662 -2.23 -5.39 2.49
CA PRO A 662 -2.30 -5.23 3.93
C PRO A 662 -1.06 -5.81 4.61
N ALA A 663 -0.81 -5.46 5.87
CA ALA A 663 0.26 -6.05 6.69
C ALA A 663 1.70 -5.93 6.15
N THR A 664 1.94 -5.09 5.14
CA THR A 664 3.25 -5.00 4.47
C THR A 664 3.87 -3.61 4.57
N MET A 665 5.21 -3.57 4.48
CA MET A 665 5.95 -2.31 4.36
C MET A 665 5.59 -1.55 3.09
N HIS A 666 5.49 -2.25 1.95
CA HIS A 666 5.19 -1.62 0.68
C HIS A 666 3.73 -1.14 0.61
N GLY A 667 2.78 -1.87 1.19
CA GLY A 667 1.41 -1.40 1.34
C GLY A 667 1.32 -0.10 2.13
N ALA A 668 2.02 -0.02 3.27
CA ALA A 668 2.11 1.24 4.03
C ALA A 668 2.69 2.37 3.18
N PHE A 669 3.81 2.14 2.48
CA PHE A 669 4.42 3.14 1.60
C PHE A 669 3.45 3.63 0.51
N LEU A 670 2.79 2.70 -0.19
CA LEU A 670 1.83 3.00 -1.27
C LEU A 670 0.63 3.80 -0.76
N THR A 671 0.07 3.46 0.39
CA THR A 671 -1.05 4.23 0.98
C THR A 671 -0.67 5.67 1.30
N GLY A 672 0.60 5.94 1.64
CA GLY A 672 1.09 7.31 1.82
C GLY A 672 1.10 8.11 0.52
N LEU A 673 1.51 7.49 -0.59
CA LEU A 673 1.46 8.12 -1.92
C LEU A 673 0.02 8.39 -2.36
N ARG A 674 -0.87 7.39 -2.17
CA ARG A 674 -2.32 7.48 -2.45
C ARG A 674 -2.94 8.66 -1.71
N GLU A 675 -2.76 8.75 -0.39
CA GLU A 675 -3.37 9.84 0.37
C GLU A 675 -2.78 11.21 0.03
N ALA A 676 -1.49 11.30 -0.33
CA ALA A 676 -0.93 12.56 -0.80
C ALA A 676 -1.61 13.05 -2.09
N ALA A 677 -1.90 12.15 -3.03
CA ALA A 677 -2.65 12.45 -4.25
C ALA A 677 -4.08 12.91 -3.93
N ASN A 678 -4.80 12.14 -3.11
CA ASN A 678 -6.17 12.46 -2.67
C ASN A 678 -6.23 13.84 -2.01
N MET A 679 -5.34 14.11 -1.06
CA MET A 679 -5.26 15.40 -0.36
C MET A 679 -5.01 16.57 -1.32
N ALA A 680 -4.15 16.39 -2.32
CA ALA A 680 -3.91 17.39 -3.35
C ALA A 680 -5.17 17.67 -4.19
N GLN A 681 -5.90 16.63 -4.59
CA GLN A 681 -7.17 16.76 -5.31
C GLN A 681 -8.22 17.52 -4.50
N TYR A 682 -8.44 17.16 -3.23
CA TYR A 682 -9.38 17.86 -2.34
C TYR A 682 -9.00 19.33 -2.12
N ALA A 683 -7.70 19.63 -1.97
CA ALA A 683 -7.22 21.01 -1.86
C ALA A 683 -7.49 21.83 -3.14
N ASN A 684 -7.25 21.23 -4.32
CA ASN A 684 -7.53 21.86 -5.60
C ASN A 684 -9.04 22.10 -5.79
N ALA A 685 -9.88 21.11 -5.49
CA ALA A 685 -11.33 21.22 -5.56
C ALA A 685 -11.88 22.32 -4.65
N ARG A 686 -11.39 22.42 -3.40
CA ARG A 686 -11.76 23.52 -2.48
C ARG A 686 -11.32 24.89 -3.00
N THR A 687 -10.14 24.97 -3.60
CA THR A 687 -9.63 26.22 -4.18
C THR A 687 -10.48 26.65 -5.39
N ALA A 688 -10.89 25.70 -6.23
CA ALA A 688 -11.79 25.95 -7.36
C ALA A 688 -13.16 26.46 -6.89
N LYS A 689 -13.77 25.81 -5.89
CA LYS A 689 -15.05 26.26 -5.29
C LYS A 689 -14.94 27.70 -4.75
N LYS A 690 -13.89 28.01 -3.97
CA LYS A 690 -13.66 29.39 -3.46
C LYS A 690 -13.49 30.43 -4.56
N LYS A 691 -12.87 30.08 -5.70
CA LYS A 691 -12.75 30.98 -6.85
C LYS A 691 -14.11 31.24 -7.49
N ILE A 692 -14.97 30.22 -7.59
CA ILE A 692 -16.35 30.36 -8.09
C ILE A 692 -17.16 31.26 -7.14
N ASP A 693 -17.09 31.04 -5.83
CA ASP A 693 -17.82 31.86 -4.84
C ASP A 693 -17.37 33.33 -4.80
N ARG A 694 -16.07 33.58 -5.02
CA ARG A 694 -15.50 34.94 -5.12
C ARG A 694 -15.74 35.62 -6.47
N SER A 695 -16.20 34.87 -7.46
CA SER A 695 -16.58 35.37 -8.78
C SER A 695 -18.11 35.31 -8.86
N PRO A 696 -18.88 36.23 -8.23
CA PRO A 696 -20.31 36.27 -8.47
C PRO A 696 -20.48 36.60 -9.95
N SER A 697 -20.68 35.58 -10.78
CA SER A 697 -21.00 35.82 -12.18
C SER A 697 -22.31 36.60 -12.17
N ASN A 698 -22.36 37.70 -12.93
CA ASN A 698 -23.59 38.46 -13.22
C ASN A 698 -24.70 37.59 -13.85
N ASN A 699 -24.49 36.27 -13.98
CA ASN A 699 -25.37 35.31 -14.60
C ASN A 699 -26.19 34.46 -13.62
N VAL A 700 -26.08 34.59 -12.29
CA VAL A 700 -26.94 33.78 -11.39
C VAL A 700 -28.43 34.09 -11.63
N HIS A 701 -28.79 35.37 -11.79
CA HIS A 701 -30.15 35.76 -12.18
C HIS A 701 -30.50 35.33 -13.62
N SER A 702 -29.55 35.37 -14.54
CA SER A 702 -29.75 34.93 -15.94
C SER A 702 -29.99 33.42 -16.03
N CYS A 703 -29.19 32.61 -15.34
CA CYS A 703 -29.34 31.16 -15.26
C CYS A 703 -30.61 30.76 -14.51
N ALA A 704 -30.96 31.45 -13.43
CA ALA A 704 -32.24 31.23 -12.74
C ALA A 704 -33.43 31.56 -13.67
N SER A 705 -33.39 32.67 -14.41
CA SER A 705 -34.41 33.02 -15.40
C SER A 705 -34.49 31.99 -16.52
N LEU A 706 -33.36 31.53 -17.05
CA LEU A 706 -33.28 30.49 -18.08
C LEU A 706 -33.88 29.16 -17.61
N LEU A 707 -33.59 28.75 -16.37
CA LEU A 707 -34.18 27.54 -15.78
C LEU A 707 -35.67 27.72 -15.52
N MET A 708 -36.13 28.90 -15.10
CA MET A 708 -37.57 29.17 -14.97
C MET A 708 -38.28 29.13 -16.32
N ASP A 709 -37.67 29.66 -17.38
CA ASP A 709 -38.23 29.64 -18.73
C ASP A 709 -38.21 28.23 -19.36
N LEU A 710 -37.12 27.47 -19.17
CA LEU A 710 -37.02 26.08 -19.62
C LEU A 710 -38.11 25.22 -19.00
N PHE A 711 -38.35 25.36 -17.70
CA PHE A 711 -39.37 24.60 -16.98
C PHE A 711 -40.75 25.27 -16.96
N ARG A 712 -41.00 26.21 -17.88
CA ARG A 712 -42.35 26.72 -18.14
C ARG A 712 -43.23 25.68 -18.80
N GLU A 713 -42.66 24.85 -19.68
CA GLU A 713 -43.31 23.72 -20.35
C GLU A 713 -42.39 22.48 -20.27
N PRO A 714 -42.38 21.74 -19.15
CA PRO A 714 -41.57 20.55 -19.00
C PRO A 714 -42.06 19.41 -19.93
N ASP A 715 -41.15 18.55 -20.38
CA ASP A 715 -41.48 17.38 -21.22
C ASP A 715 -42.26 16.30 -20.43
N LEU A 716 -42.09 16.26 -19.11
CA LEU A 716 -42.79 15.34 -18.22
C LEU A 716 -43.08 16.04 -16.89
N GLU A 717 -44.29 15.88 -16.36
CA GLU A 717 -44.65 16.42 -15.05
C GLU A 717 -45.51 15.43 -14.27
N PHE A 718 -45.14 15.19 -13.01
CA PHE A 718 -45.88 14.31 -12.10
C PHE A 718 -45.60 14.69 -10.63
N GLY A 719 -46.65 14.94 -9.85
CA GLY A 719 -46.49 15.41 -8.47
C GLY A 719 -45.67 16.71 -8.41
N ASN A 720 -44.71 16.77 -7.50
CA ASN A 720 -43.76 17.88 -7.37
C ASN A 720 -42.57 17.83 -8.34
N PHE A 721 -42.57 16.90 -9.30
CA PHE A 721 -41.46 16.67 -10.23
C PHE A 721 -41.80 17.17 -11.64
N SER A 722 -40.92 17.97 -12.22
CA SER A 722 -40.96 18.37 -13.63
C SER A 722 -39.64 17.97 -14.30
N VAL A 723 -39.66 17.39 -15.50
CA VAL A 723 -38.45 16.91 -16.21
C VAL A 723 -38.38 17.52 -17.60
N ILE A 724 -37.17 17.88 -18.04
CA ILE A 724 -36.85 18.26 -19.42
C ILE A 724 -35.81 17.28 -19.97
N PHE A 725 -36.05 16.77 -21.16
CA PHE A 725 -35.14 15.94 -21.91
C PHE A 725 -34.31 16.78 -22.89
N GLY A 726 -33.04 16.42 -23.10
CA GLY A 726 -32.22 17.04 -24.14
C GLY A 726 -32.85 16.82 -25.53
N ARG A 727 -32.97 17.89 -26.34
CA ARG A 727 -33.52 17.78 -27.70
C ARG A 727 -32.65 16.87 -28.58
N LYS A 728 -33.29 15.85 -29.15
CA LYS A 728 -32.77 14.88 -30.15
C LYS A 728 -31.76 13.86 -29.64
N ASN A 729 -32.19 12.92 -28.79
CA ASN A 729 -31.70 11.54 -28.86
C ASN A 729 -32.72 10.57 -28.27
N ALA A 730 -32.92 9.41 -28.92
CA ALA A 730 -33.78 8.34 -28.43
C ALA A 730 -33.08 7.46 -27.36
N ASP A 731 -31.86 7.81 -26.97
CA ASP A 731 -31.04 7.03 -26.03
C ASP A 731 -31.62 7.08 -24.61
N PRO A 732 -31.95 5.91 -24.00
CA PRO A 732 -32.41 5.84 -22.61
C PRO A 732 -31.38 6.33 -21.58
N LYS A 733 -30.08 6.37 -21.92
CA LYS A 733 -29.02 6.91 -21.06
C LYS A 733 -28.82 8.42 -21.20
N SER A 734 -29.54 9.08 -22.10
CA SER A 734 -29.42 10.53 -22.29
C SER A 734 -29.76 11.30 -21.00
N PRO A 735 -29.02 12.38 -20.68
CA PRO A 735 -29.28 13.15 -19.48
C PRO A 735 -30.61 13.90 -19.60
N ALA A 736 -31.35 13.88 -18.49
CA ALA A 736 -32.57 14.63 -18.25
C ALA A 736 -32.36 15.54 -17.05
N VAL A 737 -32.93 16.74 -17.10
CA VAL A 737 -32.90 17.68 -15.97
C VAL A 737 -34.22 17.54 -15.23
N LEU A 738 -34.15 17.17 -13.96
CA LEU A 738 -35.30 17.10 -13.07
C LEU A 738 -35.34 18.34 -12.18
N ARG A 739 -36.51 18.97 -12.08
CA ARG A 739 -36.87 19.99 -11.10
C ARG A 739 -37.82 19.38 -10.07
N ILE A 740 -37.48 19.51 -8.79
CA ILE A 740 -38.31 19.15 -7.64
C ILE A 740 -38.81 20.44 -7.00
N THR A 741 -40.13 20.57 -6.86
CA THR A 741 -40.77 21.75 -6.28
C THR A 741 -41.29 21.45 -4.88
N PHE A 742 -40.69 22.06 -3.87
CA PHE A 742 -41.18 21.98 -2.50
C PHE A 742 -42.14 23.14 -2.25
N SER A 743 -43.41 22.83 -2.02
CA SER A 743 -44.45 23.79 -1.65
C SER A 743 -45.05 23.44 -0.29
N GLU A 744 -45.56 24.44 0.45
CA GLU A 744 -46.27 24.19 1.71
C GLU A 744 -47.46 23.24 1.49
N PRO A 745 -47.73 22.32 2.43
CA PRO A 745 -48.91 21.48 2.35
C PRO A 745 -50.15 22.39 2.43
N ARG A 746 -50.92 22.47 1.34
CA ARG A 746 -52.24 23.11 1.34
C ARG A 746 -53.09 22.44 2.43
N LYS A 747 -53.53 23.20 3.43
CA LYS A 747 -54.51 22.75 4.44
C LYS A 747 -55.75 22.21 3.73
N LYS A 748 -55.87 20.88 3.63
CA LYS A 748 -57.15 20.22 3.39
C LYS A 748 -57.94 20.29 4.69
N ASN A 749 -58.98 21.13 4.72
CA ASN A 749 -60.07 20.97 5.67
C ASN A 749 -60.78 19.65 5.34
N GLN A 750 -60.62 18.63 6.20
CA GLN A 750 -61.69 17.68 6.56
C GLN A 750 -61.23 16.78 7.71
N GLU A 751 -62.18 16.55 8.62
CA GLU A 751 -62.09 15.92 9.94
C GLU A 751 -61.71 14.44 9.91
N GLY A 752 -61.09 13.95 11.00
CA GLY A 752 -61.10 12.52 11.36
C GLY A 752 -59.77 11.96 11.87
N SER A 753 -59.71 11.71 13.18
CA SER A 753 -58.62 11.12 14.00
C SER A 753 -57.77 10.01 13.34
N LYS A 754 -56.45 9.89 13.54
CA LYS A 754 -55.76 9.40 14.75
C LYS A 754 -54.24 9.51 14.55
N THR A 755 -53.54 9.64 15.67
CA THR A 755 -52.10 9.79 15.86
C THR A 755 -51.29 8.55 15.50
N ASP A 756 -50.22 8.72 14.73
CA ASP A 756 -48.99 7.94 14.88
C ASP A 756 -47.75 8.84 14.69
N GLN A 757 -46.81 8.71 15.62
CA GLN A 757 -45.57 9.48 15.68
C GLN A 757 -44.57 8.94 14.65
N GLN A 758 -44.26 9.74 13.63
CA GLN A 758 -42.98 9.64 12.91
C GLN A 758 -42.17 10.91 13.17
N HIS A 759 -41.09 10.75 13.93
CA HIS A 759 -40.00 11.70 14.03
C HIS A 759 -39.06 11.52 12.85
N SER A 760 -39.11 12.39 11.84
CA SER A 760 -37.94 12.72 11.04
C SER A 760 -38.16 14.02 10.26
N ASN A 761 -37.09 14.79 10.06
CA ASN A 761 -36.95 15.95 9.16
C ASN A 761 -37.57 17.32 9.53
N LYS A 762 -38.41 17.45 10.57
CA LYS A 762 -38.99 18.77 10.92
C LYS A 762 -37.95 19.84 11.32
N VAL A 763 -36.84 19.44 11.93
CA VAL A 763 -35.78 20.36 12.42
C VAL A 763 -34.89 20.87 11.30
N LEU A 764 -34.53 20.00 10.34
CA LEU A 764 -33.74 20.37 9.17
C LEU A 764 -34.51 21.36 8.28
N PHE A 765 -35.82 21.15 8.16
CA PHE A 765 -36.71 22.02 7.38
C PHE A 765 -36.89 23.40 8.02
N GLN A 766 -36.99 23.48 9.34
CA GLN A 766 -37.06 24.76 10.06
C GLN A 766 -35.75 25.55 9.99
N GLN A 767 -34.59 24.87 9.98
CA GLN A 767 -33.28 25.51 9.84
C GLN A 767 -33.02 26.06 8.43
N LEU A 768 -33.51 25.39 7.38
CA LEU A 768 -33.44 25.90 6.00
C LEU A 768 -34.41 27.07 5.77
N GLN A 769 -35.58 27.06 6.42
CA GLN A 769 -36.59 28.13 6.28
C GLN A 769 -36.26 29.42 7.04
N SER A 770 -35.53 29.39 8.15
CA SER A 770 -35.23 30.63 8.89
C SER A 770 -34.31 31.59 8.14
N HIS A 771 -33.70 31.14 7.03
CA HIS A 771 -32.75 31.92 6.23
C HIS A 771 -33.36 32.61 5.00
N PHE A 772 -34.61 32.29 4.61
CA PHE A 772 -35.27 32.85 3.42
C PHE A 772 -36.69 33.32 3.74
N ASN A 773 -36.94 34.62 3.55
CA ASN A 773 -38.24 35.24 3.79
C ASN A 773 -39.37 34.66 2.92
N GLN A 774 -40.58 34.80 3.45
CA GLN A 774 -41.85 34.21 3.04
C GLN A 774 -42.22 34.42 1.55
N GLN A 775 -42.81 33.36 0.95
CA GLN A 775 -43.49 33.27 -0.36
C GLN A 775 -42.70 32.83 -1.62
N GLN A 776 -41.68 31.98 -1.52
CA GLN A 776 -41.14 31.31 -2.72
C GLN A 776 -41.14 29.79 -2.57
N GLN A 777 -41.70 29.10 -3.58
CA GLN A 777 -41.54 27.66 -3.75
C GLN A 777 -40.06 27.36 -3.90
N LEU A 778 -39.53 26.40 -3.14
CA LEU A 778 -38.12 26.02 -3.25
C LEU A 778 -38.01 25.03 -4.41
N HIS A 779 -37.24 25.38 -5.44
CA HIS A 779 -36.93 24.50 -6.56
C HIS A 779 -35.52 23.92 -6.41
N VAL A 780 -35.42 22.59 -6.43
CA VAL A 780 -34.14 21.88 -6.47
C VAL A 780 -34.01 21.22 -7.84
N TYR A 781 -32.85 21.35 -8.46
CA TYR A 781 -32.57 20.79 -9.78
C TYR A 781 -31.51 19.70 -9.66
N THR A 782 -31.70 18.59 -10.37
CA THR A 782 -30.72 17.49 -10.45
C THR A 782 -30.68 16.88 -11.85
N LEU A 783 -29.65 16.08 -12.12
CA LEU A 783 -29.48 15.34 -13.37
C LEU A 783 -29.74 13.86 -13.13
N LEU A 784 -30.45 13.24 -14.06
CA LEU A 784 -30.73 11.80 -14.07
C LEU A 784 -30.85 11.31 -15.51
N SER A 785 -30.79 10.00 -15.75
CA SER A 785 -30.97 9.47 -17.11
C SER A 785 -32.45 9.52 -17.52
N LYS A 786 -32.71 9.60 -18.83
CA LYS A 786 -34.06 9.54 -19.38
C LYS A 786 -34.83 8.29 -18.90
N GLN A 787 -34.15 7.15 -18.76
CA GLN A 787 -34.72 5.94 -18.19
C GLN A 787 -35.11 6.13 -16.72
N GLN A 788 -34.21 6.66 -15.88
CA GLN A 788 -34.50 6.93 -14.47
C GLN A 788 -35.68 7.91 -14.30
N ALA A 789 -35.83 8.87 -15.20
CA ALA A 789 -36.95 9.81 -15.20
C ALA A 789 -38.30 9.12 -15.39
N LEU A 790 -38.32 8.13 -16.30
CA LEU A 790 -39.51 7.35 -16.63
C LEU A 790 -39.82 6.34 -15.51
N GLU A 791 -38.81 5.68 -14.95
CA GLU A 791 -38.96 4.77 -13.81
C GLU A 791 -39.53 5.51 -12.58
N LEU A 792 -39.03 6.72 -12.29
CA LEU A 792 -39.50 7.55 -11.19
C LEU A 792 -41.00 7.88 -11.31
N ARG A 793 -41.51 8.03 -12.53
CA ARG A 793 -42.95 8.26 -12.80
C ARG A 793 -43.80 7.03 -12.47
N GLU A 794 -43.27 5.83 -12.68
CA GLU A 794 -43.99 4.56 -12.50
C GLU A 794 -44.09 4.11 -11.04
N VAL A 795 -43.26 4.67 -10.14
CA VAL A 795 -43.33 4.43 -8.70
C VAL A 795 -44.72 4.83 -8.16
N ARG A 796 -45.41 3.88 -7.53
CA ARG A 796 -46.70 4.11 -6.83
C ARG A 796 -46.41 4.48 -5.37
N GLY A 797 -47.02 5.55 -4.85
CA GLY A 797 -46.86 5.92 -3.43
C GLY A 797 -46.84 7.42 -3.07
N GLY A 798 -47.13 8.33 -4.01
CA GLY A 798 -47.01 9.77 -3.75
C GLY A 798 -45.56 10.24 -3.71
N ASP A 799 -45.33 11.55 -3.52
CA ASP A 799 -43.99 12.15 -3.69
C ASP A 799 -43.00 11.77 -2.59
N GLU A 800 -43.45 11.49 -1.36
CA GLU A 800 -42.55 11.08 -0.27
C GLU A 800 -41.87 9.73 -0.53
N MET A 801 -42.59 8.75 -1.10
CA MET A 801 -42.02 7.44 -1.47
C MET A 801 -41.10 7.50 -2.70
N ARG A 802 -41.13 8.61 -3.45
CA ARG A 802 -40.26 8.86 -4.61
C ARG A 802 -38.98 9.62 -4.24
N LEU A 803 -38.92 10.18 -3.03
CA LEU A 803 -37.80 10.97 -2.50
C LEU A 803 -36.88 10.18 -1.56
N ASN A 804 -37.37 9.06 -1.00
CA ASN A 804 -36.57 8.07 -0.26
C ASN A 804 -35.97 7.05 -1.22
#